data_AF-A0A2N9GU21-F1
#
_entry.id   AF-A0A2N9GU21-F1
#
_cell.length_a   1.000
_cell.length_b   1.000
_cell.length_c   1.000
_cell.angle_alpha   90.00
_cell.angle_beta   90.00
_cell.angle_gamma   90.00
#
_symmetry.space_group_name_H-M   'P 1'
#
loop_
_entity.id
_entity.type
_entity.pdbx_description
1 polymer ?
#
loop_
_entity_poly.entity_id
_entity_poly.type
_entity_poly.pdbx_seq_one_letter_code
_entity_poly.pdbx_strand_id
1 'polypeptide(L)'
;MLQNIINKITGNDDDDNGNNKKIEGTVVLMKKNVLDFNDFNASVLDRFHELLGKRVSLQLISAVNADPAKGLQGKLGKTAYLENWITTITPLIAGESAFKVTFDWDEEIGVPGAFIIRNNHHSEFYLKTLTLEDVPGQGRVHFVCNSWVYPAEKYQKDRVFFSNKTYLPSETPGPLQKFRETELLYLRGAGTGMLQEWDRVYDYAYYNDLGDPDKDAKYARPVLGGSSEYPYPRRGKTGRPQTKTDPNTESRLKLLMSLNIYVPRDERFGHLKLSDFLGYALKSIGQFLKPELESIFDSTPNEFDSFQDVIKLYEGGLKLPEGVLEHIRDNIPAELLKEVFPTDGEGLLKYPTPQVIEENRSAWRTDEEFGREMLAGVNPVSIRRLEEFPPKSKLDTTLYGDQNSKITKEHIENSIDGLTIEEALKNNRLFILDHHDAFMPYLNRINSTSTKTYASRTLLFLQNDGALKPLAIELSLPHPEDEKLGAISKVFTPAEQGVEGSIWQLAKAYAAVNDSGYHQLVSHWLNTHAVIEPFVIATNRQLSVLHPIHKLLHPHFRDTMNINAFARQILINGGGILEATVFPGRYSMEMSSVVYKDWVFPEQALPAELIKRTIHYAVDGLEIWSAIKSWVDDYCSFYYKTDDVIQNDAELQTWWRELKEKGHGDKKDEPWWPKMHTREELVKHAL
;
A
#
# COMPACT_ATOMS: atom_id res chain seq x y z
N MET A 1 -63.50 35.33 19.94
CA MET A 1 -63.85 34.10 19.17
C MET A 1 -62.83 33.80 18.08
N LEU A 2 -62.31 34.78 17.32
CA LEU A 2 -61.23 34.55 16.34
C LEU A 2 -59.86 34.20 16.97
N GLN A 3 -59.54 34.70 18.17
CA GLN A 3 -58.28 34.38 18.88
C GLN A 3 -58.17 32.89 19.28
N ASN A 4 -59.30 32.26 19.63
CA ASN A 4 -59.33 30.86 20.08
C ASN A 4 -59.25 29.86 18.92
N ILE A 5 -59.47 30.30 17.67
CA ILE A 5 -59.31 29.47 16.47
C ILE A 5 -57.86 29.52 15.98
N ILE A 6 -57.17 30.66 16.14
CA ILE A 6 -55.76 30.80 15.77
C ILE A 6 -54.86 29.94 16.66
N ASN A 7 -55.08 29.92 17.97
CA ASN A 7 -54.30 29.08 18.90
C ASN A 7 -54.48 27.56 18.67
N LYS A 8 -55.58 27.15 18.01
CA LYS A 8 -55.87 25.73 17.70
C LYS A 8 -55.28 25.27 16.36
N ILE A 9 -54.80 26.20 15.54
CA ILE A 9 -54.19 25.92 14.22
C ILE A 9 -52.66 26.05 14.28
N THR A 10 -52.12 26.86 15.21
CA THR A 10 -50.67 27.06 15.34
C THR A 10 -49.96 26.06 16.24
N GLY A 11 -50.67 25.09 16.84
CA GLY A 11 -50.04 23.98 17.57
C GLY A 11 -49.11 24.42 18.71
N ASN A 12 -49.50 25.45 19.48
CA ASN A 12 -48.90 25.69 20.79
C ASN A 12 -49.74 24.93 21.83
N ASP A 13 -49.59 23.61 21.83
CA ASP A 13 -49.79 22.84 23.06
C ASP A 13 -48.46 22.95 23.82
N ASP A 14 -48.38 23.96 24.70
CA ASP A 14 -47.43 24.00 25.81
C ASP A 14 -47.85 22.90 26.81
N ASP A 15 -47.60 21.64 26.44
CA ASP A 15 -47.44 20.55 27.40
C ASP A 15 -45.96 20.57 27.84
N ASP A 16 -45.64 21.55 28.68
CA ASP A 16 -44.40 21.61 29.45
C ASP A 16 -44.46 20.54 30.55
N ASN A 17 -44.23 19.30 30.12
CA ASN A 17 -43.88 18.18 30.99
C ASN A 17 -42.38 17.87 30.76
N GLY A 18 -41.54 18.58 31.52
CA GLY A 18 -40.28 18.16 32.12
C GLY A 18 -39.23 17.38 31.28
N ASN A 19 -38.00 17.90 31.25
CA ASN A 19 -36.70 17.25 30.94
C ASN A 19 -36.19 17.15 29.48
N ASN A 20 -36.90 17.60 28.44
CA ASN A 20 -36.32 17.61 27.08
C ASN A 20 -35.38 18.82 26.85
N LYS A 21 -34.07 18.64 27.04
CA LYS A 21 -33.06 19.60 26.59
C LYS A 21 -32.73 19.42 25.11
N LYS A 22 -32.31 20.51 24.46
CA LYS A 22 -31.80 20.48 23.09
C LYS A 22 -30.27 20.42 23.11
N ILE A 23 -29.69 19.48 22.38
CA ILE A 23 -28.24 19.41 22.13
C ILE A 23 -27.98 19.96 20.72
N GLU A 24 -27.15 21.00 20.64
CA GLU A 24 -26.70 21.53 19.35
C GLU A 24 -25.52 20.71 18.83
N GLY A 25 -25.60 20.33 17.55
CA GLY A 25 -24.58 19.59 16.83
C GLY A 25 -24.11 20.32 15.58
N THR A 26 -22.82 20.21 15.30
CA THR A 26 -22.19 20.65 14.04
C THR A 26 -21.66 19.44 13.28
N VAL A 27 -22.19 19.22 12.08
CA VAL A 27 -21.75 18.17 11.14
C VAL A 27 -20.87 18.79 10.06
N VAL A 28 -19.67 18.25 9.88
CA VAL A 28 -18.75 18.66 8.80
C VAL A 28 -18.68 17.54 7.76
N LEU A 29 -18.92 17.89 6.49
CA LEU A 29 -18.91 16.95 5.37
C LEU A 29 -18.47 17.61 4.05
N MET A 30 -18.20 16.78 3.03
CA MET A 30 -17.90 17.20 1.66
C MET A 30 -18.91 16.55 0.70
N LYS A 31 -19.64 17.35 -0.10
CA LYS A 31 -20.58 16.86 -1.12
C LYS A 31 -19.83 16.30 -2.35
N LYS A 32 -20.42 15.35 -3.10
CA LYS A 32 -19.77 14.72 -4.27
C LYS A 32 -19.31 15.68 -5.37
N ASN A 33 -20.11 16.70 -5.71
CA ASN A 33 -19.80 17.66 -6.78
C ASN A 33 -18.53 18.50 -6.53
N VAL A 34 -18.00 18.43 -5.32
CA VAL A 34 -16.80 19.12 -4.83
C VAL A 34 -15.55 18.24 -5.03
N LEU A 35 -15.77 16.97 -5.36
CA LEU A 35 -14.78 15.90 -5.49
C LEU A 35 -14.69 15.43 -6.96
N ASP A 36 -15.75 15.55 -7.76
CA ASP A 36 -15.75 15.21 -9.19
C ASP A 36 -15.98 16.45 -10.08
N PHE A 37 -14.95 16.90 -10.81
CA PHE A 37 -14.95 18.18 -11.54
C PHE A 37 -15.79 18.19 -12.83
N ASN A 38 -16.27 17.02 -13.29
CA ASN A 38 -16.98 16.88 -14.56
C ASN A 38 -18.51 16.84 -14.46
N ASP A 39 -19.07 16.78 -13.25
CA ASP A 39 -20.48 16.46 -13.08
C ASP A 39 -21.38 17.70 -12.93
N PHE A 40 -21.32 18.60 -13.91
CA PHE A 40 -22.16 19.81 -13.95
C PHE A 40 -23.67 19.46 -13.96
N ASN A 41 -24.04 18.33 -14.58
CA ASN A 41 -25.43 17.85 -14.65
C ASN A 41 -25.92 17.27 -13.32
N ALA A 42 -25.08 16.58 -12.54
CA ALA A 42 -25.45 16.13 -11.19
C ALA A 42 -25.77 17.30 -10.25
N SER A 43 -25.07 18.44 -10.39
CA SER A 43 -25.36 19.63 -9.56
C SER A 43 -26.76 20.22 -9.75
N VAL A 44 -27.35 20.03 -10.94
CA VAL A 44 -28.71 20.48 -11.28
C VAL A 44 -29.75 19.46 -10.83
N LEU A 45 -29.46 18.17 -10.98
CA LEU A 45 -30.30 17.07 -10.47
C LEU A 45 -30.38 17.09 -8.93
N ASP A 46 -29.24 17.41 -8.28
CA ASP A 46 -29.10 17.57 -6.84
C ASP A 46 -30.09 18.59 -6.28
N ARG A 47 -30.17 19.77 -6.92
CA ARG A 47 -31.09 20.85 -6.53
C ARG A 47 -32.56 20.45 -6.66
N PHE A 48 -32.90 19.64 -7.66
CA PHE A 48 -34.28 19.17 -7.86
C PHE A 48 -34.70 18.13 -6.82
N HIS A 49 -33.78 17.23 -6.44
CA HIS A 49 -34.03 16.25 -5.38
C HIS A 49 -34.00 16.84 -3.96
N GLU A 50 -33.19 17.88 -3.74
CA GLU A 50 -33.18 18.67 -2.49
C GLU A 50 -34.55 19.34 -2.25
N LEU A 51 -35.23 19.82 -3.29
CA LEU A 51 -36.59 20.39 -3.23
C LEU A 51 -37.70 19.36 -2.89
N LEU A 52 -37.45 18.06 -3.09
CA LEU A 52 -38.38 16.96 -2.79
C LEU A 52 -38.36 16.51 -1.32
N GLY A 53 -37.60 17.18 -0.44
CA GLY A 53 -37.64 16.97 1.01
C GLY A 53 -36.92 15.71 1.51
N LYS A 54 -36.09 15.07 0.67
CA LYS A 54 -35.23 13.94 1.10
C LYS A 54 -34.05 14.46 1.91
N ARG A 55 -34.03 14.16 3.21
CA ARG A 55 -33.06 14.70 4.19
C ARG A 55 -32.05 13.65 4.65
N VAL A 56 -30.88 14.11 5.06
CA VAL A 56 -29.93 13.36 5.89
C VAL A 56 -30.42 13.40 7.32
N SER A 57 -30.58 12.23 7.95
CA SER A 57 -31.06 12.11 9.33
C SER A 57 -30.03 11.46 10.23
N LEU A 58 -29.95 11.94 11.47
CA LEU A 58 -29.06 11.44 12.50
C LEU A 58 -29.87 11.02 13.72
N GLN A 59 -29.43 9.96 14.41
CA GLN A 59 -30.04 9.50 15.64
C GLN A 59 -28.94 9.15 16.65
N LEU A 60 -28.88 9.87 17.76
CA LEU A 60 -27.89 9.64 18.81
C LEU A 60 -28.20 8.34 19.57
N ILE A 61 -27.14 7.63 19.98
CA ILE A 61 -27.17 6.38 20.74
C ILE A 61 -26.54 6.63 22.10
N SER A 62 -27.26 6.30 23.18
CA SER A 62 -26.72 6.39 24.54
C SER A 62 -25.59 5.39 24.79
N ALA A 63 -24.54 5.86 25.46
CA ALA A 63 -23.48 5.02 26.03
C ALA A 63 -23.82 4.50 27.44
N VAL A 64 -24.85 5.05 28.08
CA VAL A 64 -25.13 4.86 29.52
C VAL A 64 -26.36 4.00 29.75
N ASN A 65 -27.48 4.37 29.13
CA ASN A 65 -28.77 3.72 29.37
C ASN A 65 -29.17 2.86 28.17
N ALA A 66 -29.45 1.59 28.44
CA ALA A 66 -29.95 0.65 27.45
C ALA A 66 -31.48 0.81 27.23
N ASP A 67 -31.96 0.41 26.06
CA ASP A 67 -33.37 0.28 25.72
C ASP A 67 -33.89 -1.09 26.19
N PRO A 68 -34.74 -1.17 27.23
CA PRO A 68 -35.24 -2.43 27.76
C PRO A 68 -35.94 -3.31 26.71
N ALA A 69 -36.53 -2.70 25.67
CA ALA A 69 -37.22 -3.42 24.60
C ALA A 69 -36.25 -4.00 23.55
N LYS A 70 -35.00 -3.51 23.50
CA LYS A 70 -33.97 -3.95 22.53
C LYS A 70 -32.77 -4.62 23.22
N GLY A 71 -32.93 -5.03 24.48
CA GLY A 71 -31.91 -5.68 25.30
C GLY A 71 -30.87 -4.69 25.82
N LEU A 72 -29.59 -5.07 25.82
CA LEU A 72 -28.50 -4.21 26.30
C LEU A 72 -28.06 -3.13 25.27
N GLN A 73 -28.86 -2.81 24.26
CA GLN A 73 -28.51 -1.79 23.26
C GLN A 73 -28.83 -0.40 23.78
N GLY A 74 -27.96 0.59 23.53
CA GLY A 74 -28.18 1.97 23.91
C GLY A 74 -29.51 2.54 23.43
N LYS A 75 -30.20 3.24 24.33
CA LYS A 75 -31.45 3.96 24.04
C LYS A 75 -31.18 4.97 22.93
N LEU A 76 -32.04 4.93 21.92
CA LEU A 76 -31.96 5.84 20.77
C LEU A 76 -32.69 7.13 21.10
N GLY A 77 -32.08 8.26 20.75
CA GLY A 77 -32.75 9.56 20.78
C GLY A 77 -33.81 9.69 19.69
N LYS A 78 -34.47 10.85 19.64
CA LYS A 78 -35.33 11.19 18.49
C LYS A 78 -34.48 11.42 17.24
N THR A 79 -35.05 11.13 16.08
CA THR A 79 -34.42 11.43 14.79
C THR A 79 -34.31 12.94 14.62
N ALA A 80 -33.09 13.42 14.34
CA ALA A 80 -32.82 14.79 13.95
C ALA A 80 -32.39 14.86 12.48
N TYR A 81 -32.49 16.04 11.88
CA TYR A 81 -32.17 16.25 10.47
C TYR A 81 -31.14 17.37 10.32
N LEU A 82 -30.28 17.27 9.31
CA LEU A 82 -29.39 18.38 8.96
C LEU A 82 -30.23 19.61 8.58
N GLU A 83 -29.97 20.71 9.28
CA GLU A 83 -30.59 22.00 9.04
C GLU A 83 -29.95 22.68 7.82
N ASN A 84 -30.75 23.42 7.06
CA ASN A 84 -30.27 24.18 5.89
C ASN A 84 -29.52 23.36 4.84
N TRP A 85 -29.75 22.04 4.77
CA TRP A 85 -29.16 21.15 3.76
C TRP A 85 -29.40 21.63 2.32
N ILE A 86 -30.61 22.15 2.08
CA ILE A 86 -31.12 22.61 0.77
C ILE A 86 -30.70 24.07 0.48
N THR A 87 -30.53 24.90 1.51
CA THR A 87 -30.33 26.35 1.38
C THR A 87 -28.87 26.79 1.45
N THR A 88 -27.97 25.91 1.92
CA THR A 88 -26.54 26.20 1.98
C THR A 88 -25.91 26.06 0.60
N ILE A 89 -25.57 27.18 -0.03
CA ILE A 89 -24.82 27.21 -1.30
C ILE A 89 -23.37 26.80 -0.98
N THR A 90 -23.01 25.56 -1.30
CA THR A 90 -21.62 25.11 -1.25
C THR A 90 -20.84 25.71 -2.42
N PRO A 91 -19.66 26.31 -2.20
CA PRO A 91 -18.84 26.83 -3.30
C PRO A 91 -18.50 25.73 -4.32
N LEU A 92 -18.34 26.11 -5.59
CA LEU A 92 -17.94 25.21 -6.70
C LEU A 92 -16.52 24.62 -6.56
N ILE A 93 -15.79 24.98 -5.50
CA ILE A 93 -14.40 24.60 -5.25
C ILE A 93 -14.36 23.57 -4.12
N ALA A 94 -13.43 22.61 -4.21
CA ALA A 94 -13.07 21.66 -3.15
C ALA A 94 -13.10 22.30 -1.75
N GLY A 95 -14.10 21.97 -0.91
CA GLY A 95 -14.29 22.61 0.40
C GLY A 95 -15.18 21.84 1.36
N GLU A 96 -14.82 21.88 2.65
CA GLU A 96 -15.63 21.34 3.74
C GLU A 96 -16.84 22.23 4.00
N SER A 97 -17.98 21.62 4.31
CA SER A 97 -19.23 22.32 4.63
C SER A 97 -19.71 21.92 6.02
N ALA A 98 -20.07 22.92 6.83
CA ALA A 98 -20.60 22.73 8.17
C ALA A 98 -22.12 22.93 8.18
N PHE A 99 -22.84 21.96 8.75
CA PHE A 99 -24.28 21.96 8.90
C PHE A 99 -24.66 21.86 10.37
N LYS A 100 -25.68 22.61 10.79
CA LYS A 100 -26.26 22.48 12.12
C LYS A 100 -27.22 21.29 12.17
N VAL A 101 -27.35 20.70 13.35
CA VAL A 101 -28.37 19.71 13.67
C VAL A 101 -28.73 19.86 15.14
N THR A 102 -30.01 19.96 15.44
CA THR A 102 -30.50 20.07 16.82
C THR A 102 -31.17 18.77 17.24
N PHE A 103 -30.72 18.18 18.34
CA PHE A 103 -31.28 16.94 18.88
C PHE A 103 -32.15 17.23 20.10
N ASP A 104 -33.39 16.78 20.08
CA ASP A 104 -34.21 16.67 21.30
C ASP A 104 -33.68 15.48 22.12
N TRP A 105 -32.99 15.78 23.22
CA TRP A 105 -32.28 14.80 24.03
C TRP A 105 -32.69 14.90 25.50
N ASP A 106 -33.43 13.90 25.94
CA ASP A 106 -33.83 13.72 27.33
C ASP A 106 -32.60 13.31 28.16
N GLU A 107 -32.31 14.04 29.24
CA GLU A 107 -31.16 13.78 30.12
C GLU A 107 -31.19 12.36 30.72
N GLU A 108 -32.38 11.79 30.90
CA GLU A 108 -32.57 10.41 31.37
C GLU A 108 -32.11 9.36 30.35
N ILE A 109 -31.83 9.76 29.10
CA ILE A 109 -31.19 8.91 28.10
C ILE A 109 -29.69 8.76 28.41
N GLY A 110 -29.06 9.72 29.09
CA GLY A 110 -27.64 9.73 29.44
C GLY A 110 -26.74 10.31 28.35
N VAL A 111 -25.45 9.94 28.33
CA VAL A 111 -24.45 10.54 27.43
C VAL A 111 -24.43 9.84 26.06
N PRO A 112 -24.51 10.57 24.92
CA PRO A 112 -24.33 9.99 23.58
C PRO A 112 -22.91 9.42 23.39
N GLY A 113 -22.81 8.16 22.96
CA GLY A 113 -21.53 7.51 22.65
C GLY A 113 -21.35 7.11 21.18
N ALA A 114 -22.44 7.06 20.44
CA ALA A 114 -22.48 6.76 19.01
C ALA A 114 -23.66 7.49 18.36
N PHE A 115 -23.71 7.49 17.03
CA PHE A 115 -24.90 7.91 16.28
C PHE A 115 -25.10 7.06 15.03
N ILE A 116 -26.36 6.94 14.64
CA ILE A 116 -26.80 6.39 13.36
C ILE A 116 -26.96 7.54 12.38
N ILE A 117 -26.48 7.36 11.15
CA ILE A 117 -26.77 8.28 10.04
C ILE A 117 -27.42 7.54 8.89
N ARG A 118 -28.45 8.17 8.34
CA ARG A 118 -29.18 7.69 7.17
C ARG A 118 -29.20 8.78 6.11
N ASN A 119 -28.59 8.48 4.97
CA ASN A 119 -28.61 9.34 3.80
C ASN A 119 -29.81 8.96 2.91
N ASN A 120 -30.91 9.71 2.99
CA ASN A 120 -32.03 9.51 2.06
C ASN A 120 -31.86 10.34 0.77
N HIS A 121 -30.77 11.09 0.63
CA HIS A 121 -30.40 11.78 -0.59
C HIS A 121 -29.83 10.78 -1.62
N HIS A 122 -29.98 11.07 -2.91
CA HIS A 122 -29.56 10.18 -3.99
C HIS A 122 -28.05 10.22 -4.26
N SER A 123 -27.38 11.30 -3.86
CA SER A 123 -25.92 11.46 -3.96
C SER A 123 -25.26 11.14 -2.62
N GLU A 124 -24.11 10.47 -2.67
CA GLU A 124 -23.23 10.25 -1.52
C GLU A 124 -22.49 11.53 -1.09
N PHE A 125 -21.99 11.51 0.14
CA PHE A 125 -21.10 12.55 0.67
C PHE A 125 -20.04 11.95 1.58
N TYR A 126 -18.93 12.66 1.76
CA TYR A 126 -17.88 12.28 2.69
C TYR A 126 -18.11 12.95 4.04
N LEU A 127 -18.49 12.18 5.05
CA LEU A 127 -18.71 12.65 6.41
C LEU A 127 -17.38 12.75 7.15
N LYS A 128 -17.00 13.96 7.59
CA LYS A 128 -15.77 14.19 8.36
C LYS A 128 -15.99 14.06 9.85
N THR A 129 -16.88 14.87 10.42
CA THR A 129 -17.09 14.90 11.88
C THR A 129 -18.51 15.25 12.26
N LEU A 130 -18.91 14.82 13.47
CA LEU A 130 -20.00 15.42 14.24
C LEU A 130 -19.41 15.95 15.55
N THR A 131 -19.80 17.16 15.96
CA THR A 131 -19.46 17.72 17.27
C THR A 131 -20.75 18.12 17.97
N LEU A 132 -20.99 17.59 19.16
CA LEU A 132 -22.09 17.99 20.03
C LEU A 132 -21.55 18.93 21.11
N GLU A 133 -22.20 20.06 21.29
CA GLU A 133 -21.87 21.02 22.34
C GLU A 133 -22.85 20.89 23.52
N ASP A 134 -22.39 21.27 24.71
CA ASP A 134 -23.20 21.34 25.94
C ASP A 134 -23.97 20.06 26.30
N VAL A 135 -23.40 18.88 26.04
CA VAL A 135 -24.01 17.60 26.43
C VAL A 135 -24.10 17.52 27.96
N PRO A 136 -25.30 17.30 28.54
CA PRO A 136 -25.50 17.23 29.99
C PRO A 136 -24.54 16.26 30.68
N GLY A 137 -23.85 16.75 31.72
CA GLY A 137 -22.90 15.96 32.52
C GLY A 137 -21.57 15.61 31.84
N GLN A 138 -21.36 15.99 30.57
CA GLN A 138 -20.17 15.63 29.80
C GLN A 138 -19.50 16.81 29.09
N GLY A 139 -20.26 17.85 28.73
CA GLY A 139 -19.79 18.97 27.92
C GLY A 139 -19.70 18.59 26.43
N ARG A 140 -18.57 18.89 25.79
CA ARG A 140 -18.38 18.63 24.35
C ARG A 140 -18.16 17.15 24.06
N VAL A 141 -18.86 16.59 23.06
CA VAL A 141 -18.65 15.22 22.56
C VAL A 141 -18.32 15.25 21.07
N HIS A 142 -17.23 14.59 20.67
CA HIS A 142 -16.72 14.66 19.31
C HIS A 142 -16.65 13.28 18.65
N PHE A 143 -17.00 13.24 17.36
CA PHE A 143 -17.03 12.05 16.52
C PHE A 143 -16.17 12.28 15.29
N VAL A 144 -15.11 11.50 15.14
CA VAL A 144 -14.25 11.50 13.95
C VAL A 144 -14.74 10.39 13.03
N CYS A 145 -15.30 10.76 11.88
CA CYS A 145 -16.01 9.84 11.00
C CYS A 145 -15.19 9.46 9.76
N ASN A 146 -14.69 10.46 9.03
CA ASN A 146 -13.86 10.33 7.84
C ASN A 146 -14.27 9.17 6.90
N SER A 147 -15.55 9.13 6.51
CA SER A 147 -16.10 8.03 5.73
C SER A 147 -17.17 8.48 4.75
N TRP A 148 -17.25 7.80 3.60
CA TRP A 148 -18.30 8.01 2.62
C TRP A 148 -19.63 7.44 3.10
N VAL A 149 -20.71 8.22 2.94
CA VAL A 149 -22.08 7.84 3.28
C VAL A 149 -22.93 7.84 2.01
N TYR A 150 -23.16 6.64 1.47
CA TYR A 150 -23.99 6.40 0.30
C TYR A 150 -25.49 6.46 0.63
N PRO A 151 -26.36 6.57 -0.39
CA PRO A 151 -27.80 6.47 -0.21
C PRO A 151 -28.20 5.20 0.54
N ALA A 152 -29.16 5.32 1.46
CA ALA A 152 -29.49 4.28 2.42
C ALA A 152 -29.96 2.96 1.77
N GLU A 153 -30.53 3.01 0.57
CA GLU A 153 -30.90 1.84 -0.23
C GLU A 153 -29.71 0.96 -0.65
N LYS A 154 -28.47 1.47 -0.55
CA LYS A 154 -27.24 0.72 -0.82
C LYS A 154 -26.79 -0.11 0.40
N TYR A 155 -27.31 0.18 1.58
CA TYR A 155 -26.91 -0.48 2.81
C TYR A 155 -28.00 -1.42 3.34
N GLN A 156 -27.57 -2.56 3.88
CA GLN A 156 -28.47 -3.47 4.60
C GLN A 156 -28.91 -2.90 5.96
N LYS A 157 -28.06 -2.07 6.57
CA LYS A 157 -28.35 -1.33 7.81
C LYS A 157 -27.75 0.06 7.74
N ASP A 158 -28.34 0.97 8.50
CA ASP A 158 -27.84 2.34 8.62
C ASP A 158 -26.42 2.37 9.20
N ARG A 159 -25.66 3.40 8.82
CA ARG A 159 -24.27 3.58 9.21
C ARG A 159 -24.19 4.03 10.66
N VAL A 160 -23.27 3.44 11.43
CA VAL A 160 -22.99 3.79 12.83
C VAL A 160 -21.61 4.43 12.94
N PHE A 161 -21.52 5.49 13.73
CA PHE A 161 -20.27 6.17 14.05
C PHE A 161 -20.14 6.33 15.56
N PHE A 162 -18.95 6.12 16.10
CA PHE A 162 -18.67 6.21 17.53
C PHE A 162 -17.98 7.52 17.89
N SER A 163 -18.16 7.96 19.14
CA SER A 163 -17.37 9.05 19.69
C SER A 163 -15.88 8.72 19.69
N ASN A 164 -15.03 9.73 19.77
CA ASN A 164 -13.58 9.57 19.72
C ASN A 164 -12.96 8.92 20.98
N LYS A 165 -13.77 8.48 21.95
CA LYS A 165 -13.31 7.72 23.13
C LYS A 165 -12.70 6.37 22.69
N THR A 166 -11.75 5.86 23.47
CA THR A 166 -11.03 4.61 23.19
C THR A 166 -11.38 3.59 24.25
N TYR A 167 -11.67 2.36 23.84
CA TYR A 167 -12.04 1.28 24.75
C TYR A 167 -11.44 -0.04 24.29
N LEU A 168 -10.86 -0.79 25.24
CA LEU A 168 -10.73 -2.23 25.09
C LEU A 168 -12.12 -2.89 24.98
N PRO A 169 -12.23 -4.11 24.43
CA PRO A 169 -13.52 -4.80 24.39
C PRO A 169 -14.18 -4.91 25.78
N SER A 170 -13.39 -5.23 26.81
CA SER A 170 -13.83 -5.34 28.21
C SER A 170 -14.28 -4.02 28.85
N GLU A 171 -13.82 -2.89 28.32
CA GLU A 171 -14.12 -1.54 28.82
C GLU A 171 -15.22 -0.84 28.01
N THR A 172 -15.71 -1.49 26.95
CA THR A 172 -16.75 -0.92 26.10
C THR A 172 -18.04 -0.79 26.90
N PRO A 173 -18.65 0.42 26.98
CA PRO A 173 -19.90 0.60 27.68
C PRO A 173 -20.96 -0.40 27.19
N GLY A 174 -21.63 -1.11 28.10
CA GLY A 174 -22.61 -2.16 27.79
C GLY A 174 -23.58 -1.80 26.66
N PRO A 175 -24.23 -0.61 26.71
CA PRO A 175 -25.06 -0.05 25.65
C PRO A 175 -24.47 -0.05 24.22
N LEU A 176 -23.14 0.04 24.08
CA LEU A 176 -22.44 0.13 22.80
C LEU A 176 -21.87 -1.20 22.30
N GLN A 177 -21.81 -2.25 23.14
CA GLN A 177 -21.15 -3.53 22.80
C GLN A 177 -21.74 -4.16 21.55
N LYS A 178 -23.07 -4.25 21.46
CA LYS A 178 -23.73 -4.84 20.29
C LYS A 178 -23.51 -4.02 19.01
N PHE A 179 -23.39 -2.68 19.10
CA PHE A 179 -23.06 -1.84 17.95
C PHE A 179 -21.61 -2.08 17.51
N ARG A 180 -20.67 -2.20 18.45
CA ARG A 180 -19.26 -2.54 18.20
C ARG A 180 -19.13 -3.87 17.45
N GLU A 181 -19.78 -4.92 17.94
CA GLU A 181 -19.78 -6.26 17.33
C GLU A 181 -20.44 -6.28 15.95
N THR A 182 -21.57 -5.59 15.83
CA THR A 182 -22.35 -5.54 14.59
C THR A 182 -21.59 -4.81 13.48
N GLU A 183 -20.87 -3.73 13.79
CA GLU A 183 -20.04 -3.03 12.80
C GLU A 183 -18.91 -3.95 12.29
N LEU A 184 -18.21 -4.66 13.19
CA LEU A 184 -17.18 -5.63 12.79
C LEU A 184 -17.74 -6.78 11.94
N LEU A 185 -18.98 -7.21 12.19
CA LEU A 185 -19.64 -8.20 11.33
C LEU A 185 -19.83 -7.65 9.91
N TYR A 186 -20.24 -6.38 9.76
CA TYR A 186 -20.42 -5.76 8.45
C TYR A 186 -19.10 -5.55 7.72
N LEU A 187 -18.05 -5.13 8.42
CA LEU A 187 -16.72 -4.97 7.83
C LEU A 187 -16.14 -6.31 7.36
N ARG A 188 -16.51 -7.43 7.98
CA ARG A 188 -16.11 -8.78 7.53
C ARG A 188 -16.89 -9.28 6.31
N GLY A 189 -18.12 -8.81 6.12
CA GLY A 189 -19.02 -9.21 5.04
C GLY A 189 -19.45 -10.68 5.09
N ALA A 190 -20.27 -11.09 4.11
CA ALA A 190 -20.80 -12.46 4.02
C ALA A 190 -19.84 -13.46 3.35
N GLY A 191 -18.69 -12.99 2.82
CA GLY A 191 -17.70 -13.82 2.14
C GLY A 191 -18.11 -14.30 0.73
N THR A 192 -19.22 -13.82 0.17
CA THR A 192 -19.73 -14.22 -1.14
C THR A 192 -20.15 -13.02 -1.99
N GLY A 193 -20.21 -13.21 -3.31
CA GLY A 193 -20.64 -12.18 -4.26
C GLY A 193 -19.54 -11.20 -4.67
N MET A 194 -19.84 -10.44 -5.73
CA MET A 194 -18.99 -9.37 -6.22
C MET A 194 -19.21 -8.11 -5.40
N LEU A 195 -18.13 -7.57 -4.86
CA LEU A 195 -18.17 -6.36 -4.03
C LEU A 195 -18.41 -5.12 -4.90
N GLN A 196 -19.23 -4.22 -4.37
CA GLN A 196 -19.69 -3.01 -5.04
C GLN A 196 -18.95 -1.79 -4.50
N GLU A 197 -18.99 -0.69 -5.25
CA GLU A 197 -18.26 0.55 -4.91
C GLU A 197 -18.55 1.06 -3.49
N TRP A 198 -19.80 0.96 -3.03
CA TRP A 198 -20.23 1.45 -1.71
C TRP A 198 -19.93 0.48 -0.56
N ASP A 199 -19.45 -0.73 -0.85
CA ASP A 199 -19.17 -1.73 0.18
C ASP A 199 -17.94 -1.33 1.00
N ARG A 200 -17.97 -1.72 2.29
CA ARG A 200 -16.87 -1.53 3.26
C ARG A 200 -16.35 -2.89 3.74
N VAL A 201 -16.40 -3.89 2.87
CA VAL A 201 -16.07 -5.28 3.20
C VAL A 201 -14.59 -5.53 2.99
N TYR A 202 -13.91 -5.90 4.06
CA TYR A 202 -12.53 -6.34 4.09
C TYR A 202 -12.53 -7.87 4.15
N ASP A 203 -11.93 -8.52 3.17
CA ASP A 203 -11.79 -9.99 3.12
C ASP A 203 -10.55 -10.34 2.29
N TYR A 204 -10.09 -11.59 2.41
CA TYR A 204 -8.85 -12.07 1.80
C TYR A 204 -9.11 -12.79 0.48
N ALA A 205 -8.16 -12.70 -0.44
CA ALA A 205 -8.06 -13.58 -1.58
C ALA A 205 -6.60 -13.77 -2.03
N TYR A 206 -6.37 -14.81 -2.83
CA TYR A 206 -5.06 -15.07 -3.45
C TYR A 206 -4.78 -14.06 -4.56
N TYR A 207 -3.53 -13.95 -4.99
CA TYR A 207 -3.16 -13.22 -6.21
C TYR A 207 -3.46 -14.10 -7.42
N ASN A 208 -4.75 -14.30 -7.66
CA ASN A 208 -5.31 -15.01 -8.81
C ASN A 208 -5.95 -14.05 -9.83
N ASP A 209 -5.75 -12.75 -9.67
CA ASP A 209 -6.30 -11.71 -10.55
C ASP A 209 -5.24 -11.08 -11.46
N LEU A 210 -4.00 -11.59 -11.46
CA LEU A 210 -2.89 -11.05 -12.26
C LEU A 210 -2.89 -11.52 -13.72
N GLY A 211 -3.38 -12.73 -13.99
CA GLY A 211 -3.43 -13.32 -15.33
C GLY A 211 -4.68 -12.93 -16.13
N ASP A 212 -4.61 -13.06 -17.45
CA ASP A 212 -5.75 -12.87 -18.38
C ASP A 212 -5.84 -13.99 -19.44
N PRO A 213 -6.05 -15.25 -19.03
CA PRO A 213 -6.05 -16.40 -19.94
C PRO A 213 -7.18 -16.35 -20.98
N ASP A 214 -8.29 -15.66 -20.70
CA ASP A 214 -9.39 -15.44 -21.65
C ASP A 214 -9.00 -14.51 -22.81
N LYS A 215 -8.02 -13.61 -22.59
CA LYS A 215 -7.48 -12.74 -23.65
C LYS A 215 -6.50 -13.49 -24.55
N ASP A 216 -5.55 -14.20 -23.96
CA ASP A 216 -4.55 -15.04 -24.65
C ASP A 216 -3.82 -15.92 -23.62
N ALA A 217 -3.50 -17.17 -23.96
CA ALA A 217 -2.76 -18.09 -23.12
C ALA A 217 -1.40 -17.52 -22.62
N LYS A 218 -0.77 -16.61 -23.38
CA LYS A 218 0.48 -15.96 -22.96
C LYS A 218 0.31 -15.04 -21.74
N TYR A 219 -0.90 -14.58 -21.43
CA TYR A 219 -1.21 -13.78 -20.25
C TYR A 219 -1.65 -14.63 -19.04
N ALA A 220 -1.70 -15.96 -19.16
CA ALA A 220 -1.90 -16.83 -18.01
C ALA A 220 -0.73 -16.70 -17.02
N ARG A 221 -1.04 -16.62 -15.72
CA ARG A 221 -0.06 -16.52 -14.63
C ARG A 221 -0.43 -17.50 -13.53
N PRO A 222 0.54 -18.06 -12.79
CA PRO A 222 0.24 -18.90 -11.64
C PRO A 222 -0.51 -18.10 -10.57
N VAL A 223 -1.39 -18.78 -9.84
CA VAL A 223 -2.00 -18.21 -8.62
C VAL A 223 -0.93 -18.15 -7.54
N LEU A 224 -0.72 -16.97 -6.96
CA LEU A 224 0.19 -16.81 -5.83
C LEU A 224 -0.61 -16.78 -4.52
N GLY A 225 -0.23 -17.67 -3.61
CA GLY A 225 -0.89 -17.92 -2.34
C GLY A 225 -1.74 -19.19 -2.34
N GLY A 226 -1.76 -19.90 -1.22
CA GLY A 226 -2.55 -21.13 -1.03
C GLY A 226 -1.88 -22.42 -1.51
N SER A 227 -0.60 -22.37 -1.89
CA SER A 227 0.20 -23.54 -2.26
C SER A 227 1.61 -23.47 -1.67
N SER A 228 2.27 -24.63 -1.52
CA SER A 228 3.68 -24.70 -1.11
C SER A 228 4.64 -24.31 -2.24
N GLU A 229 4.21 -24.44 -3.50
CA GLU A 229 5.00 -24.04 -4.66
C GLU A 229 5.11 -22.52 -4.73
N TYR A 230 3.99 -21.82 -4.63
CA TYR A 230 3.87 -20.36 -4.66
C TYR A 230 3.17 -19.80 -3.40
N PRO A 231 3.81 -19.85 -2.21
CA PRO A 231 3.25 -19.23 -1.02
C PRO A 231 3.28 -17.70 -1.17
N TYR A 232 2.27 -17.01 -0.66
CA TYR A 232 2.22 -15.54 -0.78
C TYR A 232 1.31 -14.88 0.27
N PRO A 233 1.55 -13.62 0.67
CA PRO A 233 0.58 -12.83 1.41
C PRO A 233 -0.77 -12.75 0.67
N ARG A 234 -1.87 -12.64 1.41
CA ARG A 234 -3.20 -12.41 0.82
C ARG A 234 -3.38 -10.94 0.44
N ARG A 235 -4.24 -10.70 -0.55
CA ARG A 235 -4.70 -9.37 -0.97
C ARG A 235 -6.16 -9.13 -0.60
N GLY A 236 -6.62 -7.89 -0.79
CA GLY A 236 -8.03 -7.52 -0.67
C GLY A 236 -8.91 -8.24 -1.70
N LYS A 237 -9.94 -8.93 -1.22
CA LYS A 237 -10.94 -9.61 -2.07
C LYS A 237 -11.76 -8.60 -2.86
N THR A 238 -12.10 -8.98 -4.08
CA THR A 238 -12.90 -8.19 -5.02
C THR A 238 -14.16 -8.93 -5.47
N GLY A 239 -14.09 -10.26 -5.57
CA GLY A 239 -15.25 -11.11 -5.84
C GLY A 239 -15.76 -11.05 -7.27
N ARG A 240 -14.95 -10.58 -8.24
CA ARG A 240 -15.31 -10.65 -9.65
C ARG A 240 -15.44 -12.11 -10.09
N PRO A 241 -16.20 -12.40 -11.16
CA PRO A 241 -16.34 -13.76 -11.67
C PRO A 241 -14.99 -14.38 -12.04
N GLN A 242 -14.93 -15.70 -12.02
CA GLN A 242 -13.80 -16.47 -12.56
C GLN A 242 -13.69 -16.29 -14.08
N THR A 243 -12.50 -16.51 -14.64
CA THR A 243 -12.32 -16.56 -16.10
C THR A 243 -13.00 -17.79 -16.69
N LYS A 244 -13.31 -17.75 -17.99
CA LYS A 244 -13.95 -18.88 -18.69
C LYS A 244 -12.97 -20.03 -18.92
N THR A 245 -11.71 -19.71 -19.15
CA THR A 245 -10.64 -20.67 -19.49
C THR A 245 -9.97 -21.28 -18.26
N ASP A 246 -9.91 -20.57 -17.13
CA ASP A 246 -9.36 -21.08 -15.87
C ASP A 246 -10.24 -20.67 -14.66
N PRO A 247 -10.92 -21.63 -14.00
CA PRO A 247 -11.75 -21.33 -12.84
C PRO A 247 -10.95 -20.88 -11.61
N ASN A 248 -9.63 -21.07 -11.58
CA ASN A 248 -8.80 -20.58 -10.47
C ASN A 248 -8.41 -19.11 -10.62
N THR A 249 -8.51 -18.54 -11.83
CA THR A 249 -8.19 -17.14 -12.12
C THR A 249 -9.44 -16.26 -12.03
N GLU A 250 -9.33 -15.13 -11.33
CA GLU A 250 -10.37 -14.10 -11.27
C GLU A 250 -10.30 -13.20 -12.52
N SER A 251 -11.45 -12.91 -13.12
CA SER A 251 -11.54 -12.07 -14.31
C SER A 251 -10.98 -10.66 -14.07
N ARG A 252 -10.46 -10.04 -15.13
CA ARG A 252 -9.89 -8.69 -15.10
C ARG A 252 -10.89 -7.63 -15.53
N LEU A 253 -10.65 -6.39 -15.10
CA LEU A 253 -11.33 -5.22 -15.64
C LEU A 253 -10.69 -4.83 -16.97
N LYS A 254 -11.47 -4.19 -17.85
CA LYS A 254 -10.90 -3.51 -19.02
C LYS A 254 -9.98 -2.39 -18.54
N LEU A 255 -8.91 -2.10 -19.29
CA LEU A 255 -7.90 -1.11 -18.90
C LEU A 255 -8.49 0.27 -18.54
N LEU A 256 -9.44 0.77 -19.33
CA LEU A 256 -10.14 2.04 -19.07
C LEU A 256 -11.00 2.03 -17.79
N MET A 257 -11.30 0.85 -17.26
CA MET A 257 -12.04 0.65 -16.02
C MET A 257 -11.15 0.22 -14.85
N SER A 258 -9.82 0.19 -15.00
CA SER A 258 -8.88 -0.21 -13.93
C SER A 258 -9.03 0.64 -12.67
N LEU A 259 -9.46 1.90 -12.81
CA LEU A 259 -9.72 2.81 -11.67
C LEU A 259 -10.94 2.40 -10.83
N ASN A 260 -11.78 1.52 -11.36
CA ASN A 260 -12.96 0.98 -10.69
C ASN A 260 -12.68 -0.35 -9.98
N ILE A 261 -11.41 -0.76 -9.86
CA ILE A 261 -11.03 -1.91 -9.04
C ILE A 261 -11.54 -1.71 -7.62
N TYR A 262 -12.24 -2.71 -7.10
CA TYR A 262 -12.80 -2.63 -5.76
C TYR A 262 -11.69 -2.60 -4.72
N VAL A 263 -11.82 -1.65 -3.80
CA VAL A 263 -11.30 -1.68 -2.44
C VAL A 263 -12.43 -1.19 -1.53
N PRO A 264 -12.42 -1.53 -0.21
CA PRO A 264 -13.37 -0.97 0.74
C PRO A 264 -13.46 0.55 0.56
N ARG A 265 -14.68 1.09 0.53
CA ARG A 265 -14.93 2.43 -0.01
C ARG A 265 -14.05 3.54 0.57
N ASP A 266 -13.76 3.44 1.86
CA ASP A 266 -12.98 4.44 2.62
C ASP A 266 -11.46 4.32 2.40
N GLU A 267 -10.99 3.24 1.77
CA GLU A 267 -9.58 3.04 1.36
C GLU A 267 -9.25 3.69 0.02
N ARG A 268 -10.26 4.07 -0.79
CA ARG A 268 -10.02 4.72 -2.09
C ARG A 268 -9.37 6.09 -1.90
N PHE A 269 -8.39 6.41 -2.74
CA PHE A 269 -7.72 7.71 -2.73
C PHE A 269 -8.70 8.88 -2.79
N GLY A 270 -8.30 9.99 -2.17
CA GLY A 270 -8.84 11.30 -2.53
C GLY A 270 -8.37 11.74 -3.93
N HIS A 271 -9.09 12.68 -4.54
CA HIS A 271 -8.93 13.06 -5.95
C HIS A 271 -7.55 13.63 -6.31
N LEU A 272 -6.94 14.44 -5.43
CA LEU A 272 -5.60 14.99 -5.68
C LEU A 272 -4.55 13.88 -5.84
N LYS A 273 -4.55 12.90 -4.91
CA LYS A 273 -3.62 11.77 -4.96
C LYS A 273 -3.87 10.87 -6.17
N LEU A 274 -5.13 10.72 -6.57
CA LEU A 274 -5.48 9.98 -7.79
C LEU A 274 -4.95 10.68 -9.05
N SER A 275 -5.05 12.01 -9.12
CA SER A 275 -4.50 12.82 -10.21
C SER A 275 -2.98 12.66 -10.31
N ASP A 276 -2.26 12.79 -9.19
CA ASP A 276 -0.80 12.61 -9.14
C ASP A 276 -0.41 11.21 -9.61
N PHE A 277 -1.05 10.17 -9.07
CA PHE A 277 -0.80 8.78 -9.45
C PHE A 277 -1.03 8.55 -10.94
N LEU A 278 -2.11 9.08 -11.51
CA LEU A 278 -2.43 8.92 -12.92
C LEU A 278 -1.48 9.72 -13.81
N GLY A 279 -1.05 10.91 -13.39
CA GLY A 279 -0.01 11.69 -14.07
C GLY A 279 1.29 10.91 -14.18
N TYR A 280 1.75 10.28 -13.10
CA TYR A 280 2.96 9.44 -13.11
C TYR A 280 2.78 8.13 -13.90
N ALA A 281 1.63 7.46 -13.76
CA ALA A 281 1.33 6.23 -14.49
C ALA A 281 1.28 6.48 -16.00
N LEU A 282 0.70 7.61 -16.44
CA LEU A 282 0.66 7.98 -17.86
C LEU A 282 2.02 8.41 -18.41
N LYS A 283 2.85 9.12 -17.64
CA LYS A 283 4.25 9.38 -18.02
C LYS A 283 5.02 8.07 -18.20
N SER A 284 4.78 7.09 -17.32
CA SER A 284 5.36 5.75 -17.43
C SER A 284 4.81 4.98 -18.65
N ILE A 285 3.52 5.16 -19.00
CA ILE A 285 2.89 4.62 -20.23
C ILE A 285 3.43 5.30 -21.49
N GLY A 286 4.00 6.51 -21.43
CA GLY A 286 4.68 7.15 -22.56
C GLY A 286 5.78 6.26 -23.17
N GLN A 287 6.43 5.41 -22.36
CA GLN A 287 7.39 4.40 -22.81
C GLN A 287 6.73 3.22 -23.57
N PHE A 288 5.41 3.05 -23.45
CA PHE A 288 4.60 2.01 -24.10
C PHE A 288 3.92 2.49 -25.39
N LEU A 289 4.11 3.75 -25.81
CA LEU A 289 3.77 4.27 -27.15
C LEU A 289 4.71 3.73 -28.24
N LYS A 290 5.16 2.49 -28.04
CA LYS A 290 6.18 1.76 -28.80
C LYS A 290 5.95 1.80 -30.31
N PRO A 291 4.72 1.66 -30.86
CA PRO A 291 4.51 1.68 -32.31
C PRO A 291 4.70 3.05 -32.97
N GLU A 292 4.71 4.13 -32.19
CA GLU A 292 4.60 5.51 -32.69
C GLU A 292 5.89 6.33 -32.46
N LEU A 293 6.67 5.97 -31.43
CA LEU A 293 8.05 6.46 -31.23
C LEU A 293 9.05 5.90 -32.27
N GLU A 294 8.64 4.88 -33.03
CA GLU A 294 9.39 4.22 -34.12
C GLU A 294 9.88 5.19 -35.23
N SER A 295 9.43 6.45 -35.24
CA SER A 295 9.73 7.44 -36.29
C SER A 295 10.69 8.57 -35.88
N ILE A 296 11.15 8.63 -34.62
CA ILE A 296 11.81 9.83 -34.07
C ILE A 296 13.35 9.75 -34.05
N PHE A 297 13.94 8.55 -34.11
CA PHE A 297 15.39 8.36 -33.97
C PHE A 297 16.00 7.70 -35.21
N ASP A 298 16.93 8.41 -35.89
CA ASP A 298 17.66 7.93 -37.07
C ASP A 298 19.13 7.65 -36.73
N SER A 299 19.44 6.36 -36.64
CA SER A 299 20.53 5.61 -37.29
C SER A 299 20.46 4.15 -36.79
N THR A 300 19.87 3.96 -35.61
CA THR A 300 19.32 2.71 -35.06
C THR A 300 17.85 2.93 -34.64
N PRO A 301 16.86 2.43 -35.41
CA PRO A 301 15.47 2.61 -35.03
C PRO A 301 15.19 1.95 -33.67
N ASN A 302 14.67 2.72 -32.71
CA ASN A 302 14.23 2.30 -31.36
C ASN A 302 15.30 2.13 -30.27
N GLU A 303 16.51 2.67 -30.42
CA GLU A 303 17.58 2.58 -29.40
C GLU A 303 18.18 3.95 -29.06
N PHE A 304 18.85 4.06 -27.91
CA PHE A 304 19.68 5.23 -27.58
C PHE A 304 21.10 5.03 -28.13
N ASP A 305 21.57 5.93 -29.00
CA ASP A 305 22.91 5.86 -29.60
C ASP A 305 24.01 6.40 -28.66
N SER A 306 23.64 7.23 -27.66
CA SER A 306 24.58 7.82 -26.72
C SER A 306 23.94 8.12 -25.35
N PHE A 307 24.78 8.25 -24.31
CA PHE A 307 24.31 8.75 -23.02
C PHE A 307 23.69 10.15 -23.11
N GLN A 308 24.12 10.97 -24.07
CA GLN A 308 23.54 12.29 -24.28
C GLN A 308 22.07 12.21 -24.71
N ASP A 309 21.67 11.14 -25.41
CA ASP A 309 20.27 10.96 -25.81
C ASP A 309 19.37 10.66 -24.62
N VAL A 310 19.88 9.93 -23.62
CA VAL A 310 19.19 9.74 -22.33
C VAL A 310 19.10 11.06 -21.56
N ILE A 311 20.17 11.86 -21.55
CA ILE A 311 20.19 13.16 -20.84
C ILE A 311 19.17 14.16 -21.44
N LYS A 312 18.98 14.16 -22.76
CA LYS A 312 18.02 15.05 -23.44
C LYS A 312 16.57 14.88 -22.94
N LEU A 313 16.20 13.71 -22.40
CA LEU A 313 14.88 13.46 -21.81
C LEU A 313 14.55 14.43 -20.66
N TYR A 314 15.58 14.96 -19.98
CA TYR A 314 15.45 15.88 -18.85
C TYR A 314 15.65 17.36 -19.22
N GLU A 315 16.30 17.64 -20.35
CA GLU A 315 16.66 19.01 -20.74
C GLU A 315 15.60 19.67 -21.64
N GLY A 316 15.07 18.93 -22.62
CA GLY A 316 14.18 19.47 -23.66
C GLY A 316 12.99 18.59 -24.06
N GLY A 317 12.76 17.48 -23.34
CA GLY A 317 11.67 16.54 -23.61
C GLY A 317 11.78 15.81 -24.96
N LEU A 318 10.72 15.10 -25.33
CA LEU A 318 10.60 14.40 -26.62
C LEU A 318 9.68 15.19 -27.56
N LYS A 319 10.12 15.36 -28.82
CA LYS A 319 9.26 15.89 -29.89
C LYS A 319 8.45 14.73 -30.48
N LEU A 320 7.19 14.59 -30.06
CA LEU A 320 6.29 13.58 -30.60
C LEU A 320 5.68 14.03 -31.94
N PRO A 321 5.51 13.13 -32.93
CA PRO A 321 4.75 13.42 -34.16
C PRO A 321 3.30 13.79 -33.85
N GLU A 322 2.68 14.61 -34.71
CA GLU A 322 1.31 15.11 -34.54
C GLU A 322 0.27 13.97 -34.37
N GLY A 323 0.42 12.85 -35.10
CA GLY A 323 -0.51 11.71 -35.02
C GLY A 323 -0.49 10.98 -33.66
N VAL A 324 0.66 10.97 -32.98
CA VAL A 324 0.79 10.41 -31.61
C VAL A 324 0.07 11.30 -30.61
N LEU A 325 0.14 12.61 -30.82
CA LEU A 325 -0.54 13.59 -29.96
C LEU A 325 -2.06 13.50 -30.08
N GLU A 326 -2.58 13.26 -31.29
CA GLU A 326 -4.00 12.98 -31.51
C GLU A 326 -4.42 11.68 -30.81
N HIS A 327 -3.66 10.60 -30.95
CA HIS A 327 -3.97 9.33 -30.28
C HIS A 327 -4.00 9.45 -28.76
N ILE A 328 -3.04 10.17 -28.16
CA ILE A 328 -2.99 10.48 -26.72
C ILE A 328 -4.22 11.30 -26.31
N ARG A 329 -4.58 12.35 -27.06
CA ARG A 329 -5.75 13.20 -26.75
C ARG A 329 -7.07 12.45 -26.83
N ASP A 330 -7.21 11.54 -27.79
CA ASP A 330 -8.47 10.82 -28.03
C ASP A 330 -8.67 9.65 -27.06
N ASN A 331 -7.59 9.10 -26.49
CA ASN A 331 -7.65 7.91 -25.64
C ASN A 331 -7.38 8.18 -24.15
N ILE A 332 -6.97 9.41 -23.78
CA ILE A 332 -6.73 9.80 -22.39
C ILE A 332 -7.83 10.76 -21.91
N PRO A 333 -8.46 10.51 -20.74
CA PRO A 333 -9.40 11.43 -20.11
C PRO A 333 -8.86 12.86 -19.97
N ALA A 334 -9.71 13.87 -20.17
CA ALA A 334 -9.30 15.28 -20.24
C ALA A 334 -8.63 15.80 -18.95
N GLU A 335 -8.97 15.20 -17.80
CA GLU A 335 -8.41 15.52 -16.49
C GLU A 335 -6.92 15.13 -16.41
N LEU A 336 -6.55 14.10 -17.16
CA LEU A 336 -5.21 13.52 -17.19
C LEU A 336 -4.30 14.13 -18.24
N LEU A 337 -4.88 14.81 -19.25
CA LEU A 337 -4.11 15.54 -20.25
C LEU A 337 -3.29 16.68 -19.64
N LYS A 338 -3.75 17.33 -18.56
CA LYS A 338 -3.01 18.45 -17.94
C LYS A 338 -1.67 18.04 -17.32
N GLU A 339 -1.56 16.81 -16.83
CA GLU A 339 -0.31 16.26 -16.25
C GLU A 339 0.67 15.76 -17.32
N VAL A 340 0.15 15.38 -18.49
CA VAL A 340 0.93 14.89 -19.64
C VAL A 340 1.41 16.04 -20.53
N PHE A 341 0.65 17.14 -20.59
CA PHE A 341 0.91 18.33 -21.40
C PHE A 341 1.15 19.55 -20.48
N PRO A 342 2.38 19.78 -19.99
CA PRO A 342 2.70 21.03 -19.31
C PRO A 342 2.40 22.23 -20.22
N THR A 343 1.84 23.28 -19.65
CA THR A 343 1.36 24.47 -20.38
C THR A 343 2.46 25.48 -20.73
N ASP A 344 3.72 25.16 -20.44
CA ASP A 344 4.89 26.05 -20.58
C ASP A 344 5.55 26.03 -21.96
N GLY A 345 5.17 25.08 -22.84
CA GLY A 345 5.68 25.01 -24.22
C GLY A 345 7.10 24.45 -24.36
N GLU A 346 7.67 23.84 -23.30
CA GLU A 346 9.05 23.31 -23.29
C GLU A 346 9.21 21.92 -23.93
N GLY A 347 8.16 21.36 -24.53
CA GLY A 347 8.16 20.04 -25.16
C GLY A 347 7.40 18.99 -24.34
N LEU A 348 6.89 17.95 -25.01
CA LEU A 348 6.14 16.87 -24.35
C LEU A 348 7.08 15.93 -23.58
N LEU A 349 6.59 15.37 -22.47
CA LEU A 349 7.32 14.34 -21.70
C LEU A 349 8.71 14.79 -21.18
N LYS A 350 8.95 16.09 -20.95
CA LYS A 350 10.16 16.52 -20.22
C LYS A 350 10.08 15.99 -18.79
N TYR A 351 11.04 15.15 -18.42
CA TYR A 351 11.15 14.61 -17.06
C TYR A 351 11.92 15.58 -16.17
N PRO A 352 11.62 15.63 -14.85
CA PRO A 352 12.47 16.36 -13.92
C PRO A 352 13.87 15.73 -13.90
N THR A 353 14.91 16.57 -13.83
CA THR A 353 16.30 16.10 -13.72
C THR A 353 16.47 15.24 -12.45
N PRO A 354 16.95 13.99 -12.56
CA PRO A 354 17.21 13.15 -11.40
C PRO A 354 18.33 13.72 -10.53
N GLN A 355 18.14 13.69 -9.21
CA GLN A 355 19.10 14.21 -8.22
C GLN A 355 20.51 13.61 -8.39
N VAL A 356 20.61 12.33 -8.76
CA VAL A 356 21.89 11.63 -8.95
C VAL A 356 22.75 12.21 -10.09
N ILE A 357 22.16 12.97 -11.01
CA ILE A 357 22.90 13.63 -12.11
C ILE A 357 22.84 15.17 -12.05
N GLU A 358 22.20 15.74 -11.02
CA GLU A 358 21.98 17.18 -10.89
C GLU A 358 23.31 17.94 -10.78
N GLU A 359 24.18 17.49 -9.87
CA GLU A 359 25.50 18.10 -9.63
C GLU A 359 26.58 17.54 -10.56
N ASN A 360 26.55 16.24 -10.85
CA ASN A 360 27.54 15.59 -11.71
C ASN A 360 26.91 14.50 -12.58
N ARG A 361 26.81 14.77 -13.87
CA ARG A 361 26.20 13.90 -14.90
C ARG A 361 26.88 12.55 -15.10
N SER A 362 28.08 12.36 -14.55
CA SER A 362 28.91 11.17 -14.75
C SER A 362 29.27 10.43 -13.47
N ALA A 363 28.93 10.97 -12.29
CA ALA A 363 29.30 10.38 -11.00
C ALA A 363 28.74 8.96 -10.80
N TRP A 364 27.55 8.68 -11.33
CA TRP A 364 26.93 7.34 -11.31
C TRP A 364 27.80 6.23 -11.92
N ARG A 365 28.80 6.58 -12.75
CA ARG A 365 29.72 5.61 -13.37
C ARG A 365 30.90 5.23 -12.49
N THR A 366 31.13 5.97 -11.42
CA THR A 366 32.28 5.75 -10.52
C THR A 366 32.10 4.46 -9.71
N ASP A 367 33.19 3.91 -9.20
CA ASP A 367 33.13 2.73 -8.32
C ASP A 367 32.68 3.13 -6.91
N GLU A 368 33.05 4.35 -6.51
CA GLU A 368 32.65 4.98 -5.27
C GLU A 368 31.13 5.11 -5.18
N GLU A 369 30.47 5.67 -6.20
CA GLU A 369 29.01 5.82 -6.20
C GLU A 369 28.30 4.46 -6.26
N PHE A 370 28.82 3.53 -7.06
CA PHE A 370 28.29 2.16 -7.14
C PHE A 370 28.33 1.44 -5.79
N GLY A 371 29.42 1.59 -5.01
CA GLY A 371 29.51 1.06 -3.66
C GLY A 371 28.65 1.83 -2.66
N ARG A 372 28.59 3.16 -2.76
CA ARG A 372 27.82 4.03 -1.86
C ARG A 372 26.32 3.79 -1.93
N GLU A 373 25.77 3.57 -3.14
CA GLU A 373 24.34 3.31 -3.33
C GLU A 373 23.86 2.04 -2.62
N MET A 374 24.74 1.07 -2.34
CA MET A 374 24.38 -0.13 -1.57
C MET A 374 24.12 0.16 -0.09
N LEU A 375 24.54 1.32 0.43
CA LEU A 375 24.29 1.78 1.80
C LEU A 375 23.30 2.95 1.87
N ALA A 376 23.24 3.77 0.82
CA ALA A 376 22.50 5.04 0.84
C ALA A 376 21.86 5.39 -0.51
N GLY A 377 21.62 4.39 -1.36
CA GLY A 377 20.87 4.50 -2.61
C GLY A 377 19.43 4.03 -2.44
N VAL A 378 18.82 3.54 -3.52
CA VAL A 378 17.41 3.13 -3.53
C VAL A 378 17.17 1.78 -2.84
N ASN A 379 18.18 0.90 -2.78
CA ASN A 379 18.09 -0.42 -2.16
C ASN A 379 19.17 -0.68 -1.09
N PRO A 380 19.19 0.10 0.02
CA PRO A 380 20.24 0.01 1.04
C PRO A 380 20.09 -1.21 1.99
N VAL A 381 19.18 -2.13 1.67
CA VAL A 381 18.76 -3.24 2.55
C VAL A 381 19.26 -4.61 2.11
N SER A 382 19.97 -4.70 0.97
CA SER A 382 20.40 -6.00 0.41
C SER A 382 21.85 -6.38 0.73
N ILE A 383 22.76 -5.41 0.86
CA ILE A 383 24.18 -5.67 1.17
C ILE A 383 24.34 -6.35 2.53
N ARG A 384 25.31 -7.28 2.65
CA ARG A 384 25.62 -8.03 3.88
C ARG A 384 27.11 -8.05 4.13
N ARG A 385 27.53 -8.24 5.38
CA ARG A 385 28.92 -8.59 5.68
C ARG A 385 29.23 -9.98 5.14
N LEU A 386 30.40 -10.15 4.54
CA LEU A 386 30.88 -11.45 4.09
C LEU A 386 31.38 -12.25 5.30
N GLU A 387 30.85 -13.46 5.50
CA GLU A 387 31.20 -14.31 6.64
C GLU A 387 32.30 -15.32 6.32
N GLU A 388 32.31 -15.83 5.09
CA GLU A 388 33.30 -16.80 4.62
C GLU A 388 33.73 -16.50 3.19
N PHE A 389 34.94 -16.91 2.84
CA PHE A 389 35.50 -16.74 1.51
C PHE A 389 36.06 -18.08 0.99
N PRO A 390 35.77 -18.47 -0.28
CA PRO A 390 34.87 -17.81 -1.22
C PRO A 390 33.39 -17.88 -0.78
N PRO A 391 32.51 -16.98 -1.26
CA PRO A 391 31.08 -17.04 -0.96
C PRO A 391 30.45 -18.37 -1.39
N LYS A 392 29.55 -18.92 -0.56
CA LYS A 392 28.82 -20.16 -0.84
C LYS A 392 27.34 -19.91 -1.12
N SER A 393 26.77 -20.76 -1.98
CA SER A 393 25.34 -20.78 -2.26
C SER A 393 24.57 -21.65 -1.27
N LYS A 394 23.31 -21.30 -1.01
CA LYS A 394 22.36 -22.09 -0.22
C LYS A 394 21.40 -22.91 -1.09
N LEU A 395 21.53 -22.83 -2.41
CA LEU A 395 20.72 -23.62 -3.33
C LEU A 395 20.95 -25.12 -3.13
N ASP A 396 19.90 -25.92 -3.34
CA ASP A 396 19.97 -27.37 -3.22
C ASP A 396 20.94 -27.94 -4.27
N THR A 397 22.08 -28.44 -3.81
CA THR A 397 23.13 -29.00 -4.67
C THR A 397 22.67 -30.20 -5.48
N THR A 398 21.59 -30.89 -5.07
CA THR A 398 21.03 -32.01 -5.84
C THR A 398 20.21 -31.55 -7.04
N LEU A 399 19.68 -30.33 -6.99
CA LEU A 399 18.89 -29.71 -8.05
C LEU A 399 19.74 -28.83 -8.97
N TYR A 400 20.72 -28.12 -8.39
CA TYR A 400 21.48 -27.08 -9.08
C TYR A 400 23.00 -27.34 -9.13
N GLY A 401 23.51 -28.45 -8.60
CA GLY A 401 24.95 -28.74 -8.61
C GLY A 401 25.79 -27.79 -7.75
N ASP A 402 27.09 -27.66 -8.07
CA ASP A 402 28.00 -26.73 -7.38
C ASP A 402 27.71 -25.28 -7.80
N GLN A 403 27.21 -24.51 -6.84
CA GLN A 403 26.82 -23.11 -6.99
C GLN A 403 27.74 -22.16 -6.20
N ASN A 404 28.86 -22.67 -5.69
CA ASN A 404 29.84 -21.88 -4.94
C ASN A 404 30.59 -20.92 -5.85
N SER A 405 30.93 -19.75 -5.31
CA SER A 405 31.57 -18.66 -6.04
C SER A 405 32.91 -19.09 -6.64
N LYS A 406 33.19 -18.58 -7.85
CA LYS A 406 34.49 -18.72 -8.53
C LYS A 406 35.43 -17.53 -8.29
N ILE A 407 35.07 -16.60 -7.38
CA ILE A 407 35.98 -15.54 -6.96
C ILE A 407 37.10 -16.16 -6.11
N THR A 408 38.32 -16.15 -6.65
CA THR A 408 39.53 -16.61 -5.96
C THR A 408 40.26 -15.47 -5.22
N LYS A 409 41.26 -15.85 -4.42
CA LYS A 409 42.10 -14.91 -3.66
C LYS A 409 42.83 -13.93 -4.56
N GLU A 410 43.36 -14.43 -5.69
CA GLU A 410 44.15 -13.66 -6.65
C GLU A 410 43.36 -12.49 -7.26
N HIS A 411 42.02 -12.61 -7.33
CA HIS A 411 41.17 -11.52 -7.84
C HIS A 411 41.13 -10.30 -6.91
N ILE A 412 41.28 -10.49 -5.59
CA ILE A 412 40.96 -9.44 -4.61
C ILE A 412 42.12 -9.06 -3.68
N GLU A 413 43.14 -9.91 -3.52
CA GLU A 413 44.20 -9.72 -2.51
C GLU A 413 44.99 -8.40 -2.67
N ASN A 414 45.14 -7.92 -3.91
CA ASN A 414 45.86 -6.68 -4.19
C ASN A 414 45.00 -5.41 -4.00
N SER A 415 43.72 -5.55 -3.68
CA SER A 415 42.74 -4.46 -3.65
C SER A 415 42.15 -4.20 -2.25
N ILE A 416 42.68 -4.85 -1.21
CA ILE A 416 42.20 -4.82 0.19
C ILE A 416 43.18 -4.15 1.16
N ASP A 417 43.79 -3.04 0.73
CA ASP A 417 44.69 -2.19 1.53
C ASP A 417 45.85 -2.95 2.22
N GLY A 418 46.37 -3.99 1.57
CA GLY A 418 47.50 -4.79 2.05
C GLY A 418 47.16 -5.80 3.15
N LEU A 419 45.88 -5.95 3.50
CA LEU A 419 45.41 -7.01 4.41
C LEU A 419 45.39 -8.37 3.70
N THR A 420 45.49 -9.44 4.48
CA THR A 420 45.04 -10.76 4.05
C THR A 420 43.50 -10.86 4.05
N ILE A 421 42.95 -11.83 3.31
CA ILE A 421 41.49 -12.05 3.30
C ILE A 421 40.99 -12.42 4.70
N GLU A 422 41.75 -13.24 5.43
CA GLU A 422 41.44 -13.64 6.80
C GLU A 422 41.42 -12.45 7.76
N GLU A 423 42.37 -11.52 7.64
CA GLU A 423 42.37 -10.28 8.42
C GLU A 423 41.20 -9.36 8.02
N ALA A 424 40.90 -9.24 6.73
CA ALA A 424 39.78 -8.42 6.26
C ALA A 424 38.42 -8.97 6.74
N LEU A 425 38.23 -10.29 6.73
CA LEU A 425 37.05 -10.95 7.32
C LEU A 425 36.97 -10.71 8.84
N LYS A 426 38.06 -10.96 9.56
CA LYS A 426 38.14 -10.79 11.02
C LYS A 426 37.89 -9.34 11.46
N ASN A 427 38.33 -8.38 10.65
CA ASN A 427 38.15 -6.95 10.90
C ASN A 427 36.82 -6.42 10.36
N ASN A 428 35.90 -7.29 9.90
CA ASN A 428 34.59 -6.92 9.36
C ASN A 428 34.67 -5.93 8.19
N ARG A 429 35.64 -6.12 7.29
CA ARG A 429 35.89 -5.23 6.16
C ARG A 429 35.45 -5.76 4.81
N LEU A 430 35.03 -7.02 4.72
CA LEU A 430 34.49 -7.58 3.47
C LEU A 430 32.98 -7.64 3.52
N PHE A 431 32.36 -7.18 2.45
CA PHE A 431 30.92 -7.15 2.25
C PHE A 431 30.57 -7.79 0.91
N ILE A 432 29.30 -8.19 0.78
CA ILE A 432 28.76 -8.80 -0.41
C ILE A 432 27.35 -8.30 -0.70
N LEU A 433 27.10 -7.96 -1.95
CA LEU A 433 25.75 -7.88 -2.51
C LEU A 433 25.53 -9.19 -3.29
N ASP A 434 24.74 -10.10 -2.72
CA ASP A 434 24.52 -11.44 -3.26
C ASP A 434 23.07 -11.61 -3.73
N HIS A 435 22.89 -11.56 -5.05
CA HIS A 435 21.62 -11.79 -5.71
C HIS A 435 21.56 -13.16 -6.39
N HIS A 436 22.61 -13.98 -6.24
CA HIS A 436 22.79 -15.17 -7.03
C HIS A 436 21.68 -16.20 -6.80
N ASP A 437 21.42 -16.53 -5.53
CA ASP A 437 20.47 -17.59 -5.17
C ASP A 437 19.02 -17.20 -5.48
N ALA A 438 18.71 -15.90 -5.48
CA ALA A 438 17.39 -15.39 -5.82
C ALA A 438 17.09 -15.56 -7.33
N PHE A 439 18.08 -15.33 -8.18
CA PHE A 439 17.88 -15.32 -9.64
C PHE A 439 18.23 -16.65 -10.32
N MET A 440 19.23 -17.39 -9.83
CA MET A 440 19.74 -18.61 -10.47
C MET A 440 18.62 -19.61 -10.85
N PRO A 441 17.63 -19.91 -9.99
CA PRO A 441 16.53 -20.83 -10.35
C PRO A 441 15.65 -20.39 -11.53
N TYR A 442 15.71 -19.11 -11.92
CA TYR A 442 14.88 -18.52 -12.97
C TYR A 442 15.66 -18.17 -14.24
N LEU A 443 16.99 -18.21 -14.21
CA LEU A 443 17.82 -17.67 -15.30
C LEU A 443 17.58 -18.35 -16.64
N ASN A 444 17.44 -19.69 -16.69
CA ASN A 444 17.15 -20.38 -17.95
C ASN A 444 15.82 -19.93 -18.57
N ARG A 445 14.80 -19.70 -17.74
CA ARG A 445 13.49 -19.24 -18.20
C ARG A 445 13.55 -17.78 -18.66
N ILE A 446 14.17 -16.90 -17.88
CA ILE A 446 14.33 -15.48 -18.23
C ILE A 446 15.16 -15.34 -19.51
N ASN A 447 16.29 -16.04 -19.60
CA ASN A 447 17.20 -15.95 -20.75
C ASN A 447 16.65 -16.63 -22.00
N SER A 448 15.61 -17.47 -21.90
CA SER A 448 14.86 -17.97 -23.05
C SER A 448 14.01 -16.89 -23.75
N THR A 449 13.77 -15.75 -23.09
CA THR A 449 13.04 -14.60 -23.65
C THR A 449 13.95 -13.65 -24.42
N SER A 450 13.46 -12.47 -24.82
CA SER A 450 14.30 -11.40 -25.39
C SER A 450 15.33 -10.85 -24.39
N THR A 451 15.08 -11.00 -23.10
CA THR A 451 16.00 -10.58 -22.03
C THR A 451 17.21 -11.51 -21.94
N LYS A 452 18.38 -10.95 -21.58
CA LYS A 452 19.57 -11.71 -21.17
C LYS A 452 20.14 -11.10 -19.89
N THR A 453 20.35 -11.93 -18.89
CA THR A 453 20.86 -11.53 -17.59
C THR A 453 21.72 -12.63 -16.96
N TYR A 454 22.34 -12.31 -15.84
CA TYR A 454 23.17 -13.21 -15.02
C TYR A 454 22.66 -13.19 -13.59
N ALA A 455 23.05 -14.20 -12.81
CA ALA A 455 23.04 -14.15 -11.36
C ALA A 455 24.33 -13.46 -10.93
N SER A 456 24.24 -12.35 -10.21
CA SER A 456 25.41 -11.57 -9.81
C SER A 456 25.76 -11.72 -8.33
N ARG A 457 27.07 -11.71 -8.05
CA ARG A 457 27.63 -11.44 -6.72
C ARG A 457 28.65 -10.32 -6.82
N THR A 458 28.54 -9.30 -5.98
CA THR A 458 29.52 -8.22 -5.89
C THR A 458 30.22 -8.27 -4.54
N LEU A 459 31.55 -8.39 -4.53
CA LEU A 459 32.34 -8.23 -3.32
C LEU A 459 32.78 -6.78 -3.14
N LEU A 460 32.73 -6.29 -1.91
CA LEU A 460 33.14 -4.93 -1.56
C LEU A 460 34.07 -4.95 -0.35
N PHE A 461 34.96 -3.95 -0.30
CA PHE A 461 35.86 -3.70 0.82
C PHE A 461 35.52 -2.38 1.49
N LEU A 462 35.43 -2.38 2.82
CA LEU A 462 35.30 -1.18 3.63
C LEU A 462 36.68 -0.57 3.87
N GLN A 463 36.91 0.57 3.23
CA GLN A 463 38.15 1.34 3.31
C GLN A 463 38.27 2.06 4.66
N ASN A 464 39.49 2.53 4.96
CA ASN A 464 39.78 3.26 6.20
C ASN A 464 39.01 4.58 6.35
N ASP A 465 38.63 5.21 5.25
CA ASP A 465 37.83 6.43 5.21
C ASP A 465 36.32 6.17 5.33
N GLY A 466 35.91 4.90 5.40
CA GLY A 466 34.52 4.47 5.51
C GLY A 466 33.80 4.25 4.18
N ALA A 467 34.46 4.46 3.03
CA ALA A 467 33.87 4.17 1.73
C ALA A 467 33.85 2.66 1.42
N LEU A 468 32.85 2.22 0.64
CA LEU A 468 32.81 0.88 0.08
C LEU A 468 33.42 0.86 -1.31
N LYS A 469 34.49 0.09 -1.46
CA LYS A 469 35.17 -0.14 -2.74
C LYS A 469 34.75 -1.49 -3.33
N PRO A 470 34.16 -1.55 -4.53
CA PRO A 470 33.91 -2.82 -5.21
C PRO A 470 35.24 -3.50 -5.56
N LEU A 471 35.33 -4.80 -5.29
CA LEU A 471 36.52 -5.63 -5.50
C LEU A 471 36.39 -6.55 -6.71
N ALA A 472 35.22 -7.16 -6.87
CA ALA A 472 34.95 -8.12 -7.94
C ALA A 472 33.44 -8.27 -8.16
N ILE A 473 33.05 -8.54 -9.40
CA ILE A 473 31.70 -8.95 -9.77
C ILE A 473 31.78 -10.33 -10.43
N GLU A 474 31.11 -11.30 -9.83
CA GLU A 474 30.86 -12.61 -10.43
C GLU A 474 29.53 -12.56 -11.20
N LEU A 475 29.56 -12.95 -12.47
CA LEU A 475 28.36 -13.15 -13.29
C LEU A 475 28.23 -14.64 -13.62
N SER A 476 27.18 -15.26 -13.09
CA SER A 476 26.92 -16.69 -13.18
C SER A 476 25.73 -16.99 -14.09
N LEU A 477 25.82 -18.10 -14.83
CA LEU A 477 24.74 -18.71 -15.58
C LEU A 477 24.54 -20.16 -15.12
N PRO A 478 23.33 -20.72 -15.25
CA PRO A 478 23.15 -22.16 -15.15
C PRO A 478 23.99 -22.86 -16.22
N HIS A 479 24.48 -24.06 -15.92
CA HIS A 479 25.17 -24.85 -16.93
C HIS A 479 24.22 -25.16 -18.12
N PRO A 480 24.65 -24.97 -19.38
CA PRO A 480 23.77 -25.02 -20.55
C PRO A 480 23.24 -26.42 -20.88
N GLU A 481 23.93 -27.48 -20.44
CA GLU A 481 23.52 -28.87 -20.68
C GLU A 481 22.50 -29.37 -19.65
N ASP A 482 22.73 -29.10 -18.36
CA ASP A 482 21.87 -29.51 -17.24
C ASP A 482 22.20 -28.64 -16.03
N GLU A 483 21.20 -27.99 -15.43
CA GLU A 483 21.36 -27.13 -14.25
C GLU A 483 22.02 -27.85 -13.06
N LYS A 484 21.89 -29.19 -12.99
CA LYS A 484 22.51 -30.02 -11.95
C LYS A 484 24.03 -30.07 -12.01
N LEU A 485 24.64 -29.59 -13.11
CA LEU A 485 26.08 -29.53 -13.26
C LEU A 485 26.72 -28.30 -12.60
N GLY A 486 25.92 -27.39 -12.02
CA GLY A 486 26.42 -26.20 -11.33
C GLY A 486 26.31 -24.92 -12.16
N ALA A 487 26.95 -23.87 -11.66
CA ALA A 487 27.05 -22.59 -12.36
C ALA A 487 28.30 -22.52 -13.25
N ILE A 488 28.16 -21.85 -14.40
CA ILE A 488 29.29 -21.33 -15.17
C ILE A 488 29.41 -19.84 -14.83
N SER A 489 30.50 -19.48 -14.15
CA SER A 489 30.75 -18.12 -13.70
C SER A 489 31.93 -17.49 -14.45
N LYS A 490 31.84 -16.17 -14.65
CA LYS A 490 32.99 -15.32 -14.98
C LYS A 490 33.14 -14.25 -13.89
N VAL A 491 34.39 -13.98 -13.51
CA VAL A 491 34.71 -12.96 -12.51
C VAL A 491 35.37 -11.77 -13.21
N PHE A 492 34.89 -10.58 -12.88
CA PHE A 492 35.39 -9.31 -13.40
C PHE A 492 35.92 -8.48 -12.23
N THR A 493 37.06 -7.85 -12.41
CA THR A 493 37.70 -6.97 -11.42
C THR A 493 37.77 -5.53 -11.94
N PRO A 494 37.88 -4.52 -11.05
CA PRO A 494 37.97 -3.12 -11.45
C PRO A 494 39.07 -2.84 -12.47
N ALA A 495 38.74 -2.05 -13.49
CA ALA A 495 39.66 -1.51 -14.47
C ALA A 495 39.18 -0.12 -14.92
N GLU A 496 40.11 0.81 -15.12
CA GLU A 496 39.78 2.21 -15.48
C GLU A 496 39.95 2.51 -16.97
N GLN A 497 40.78 1.73 -17.67
CA GLN A 497 41.22 2.04 -19.03
C GLN A 497 40.96 0.87 -19.98
N GLY A 498 41.00 1.17 -21.28
CA GLY A 498 40.91 0.16 -22.33
C GLY A 498 39.56 -0.55 -22.42
N VAL A 499 39.58 -1.73 -23.03
CA VAL A 499 38.39 -2.58 -23.18
C VAL A 499 37.97 -3.16 -21.83
N GLU A 500 38.94 -3.41 -20.96
CA GLU A 500 38.76 -3.93 -19.60
C GLU A 500 37.91 -2.97 -18.75
N GLY A 501 38.18 -1.66 -18.83
CA GLY A 501 37.35 -0.67 -18.13
C GLY A 501 35.91 -0.62 -18.65
N SER A 502 35.70 -0.84 -19.94
CA SER A 502 34.35 -0.94 -20.52
C SER A 502 33.64 -2.22 -20.07
N ILE A 503 34.36 -3.35 -20.00
CA ILE A 503 33.85 -4.62 -19.50
C ILE A 503 33.47 -4.50 -18.01
N TRP A 504 34.28 -3.81 -17.20
CA TRP A 504 33.99 -3.55 -15.80
C TRP A 504 32.69 -2.75 -15.63
N GLN A 505 32.51 -1.69 -16.42
CA GLN A 505 31.26 -0.92 -16.42
C GLN A 505 30.05 -1.76 -16.81
N LEU A 506 30.18 -2.69 -17.78
CA LEU A 506 29.12 -3.64 -18.13
C LEU A 506 28.84 -4.64 -16.99
N ALA A 507 29.85 -5.12 -16.29
CA ALA A 507 29.67 -5.99 -15.12
C ALA A 507 28.89 -5.27 -14.02
N LYS A 508 29.23 -4.01 -13.72
CA LYS A 508 28.45 -3.15 -12.81
C LYS A 508 27.02 -2.96 -13.28
N ALA A 509 26.80 -2.74 -14.57
CA ALA A 509 25.45 -2.61 -15.13
C ALA A 509 24.61 -3.89 -14.90
N TYR A 510 25.17 -5.08 -15.12
CA TYR A 510 24.46 -6.33 -14.82
C TYR A 510 24.16 -6.52 -13.34
N ALA A 511 25.11 -6.19 -12.46
CA ALA A 511 24.89 -6.21 -11.01
C ALA A 511 23.80 -5.23 -10.58
N ALA A 512 23.80 -4.01 -11.13
CA ALA A 512 22.77 -3.00 -10.89
C ALA A 512 21.39 -3.43 -11.45
N VAL A 513 21.34 -4.12 -12.60
CA VAL A 513 20.09 -4.67 -13.14
C VAL A 513 19.51 -5.74 -12.22
N ASN A 514 20.35 -6.64 -11.68
CA ASN A 514 19.94 -7.60 -10.66
C ASN A 514 19.40 -6.89 -9.41
N ASP A 515 20.14 -5.92 -8.89
CA ASP A 515 19.74 -5.17 -7.69
C ASP A 515 18.43 -4.40 -7.89
N SER A 516 18.26 -3.74 -9.04
CA SER A 516 17.01 -3.06 -9.39
C SER A 516 15.82 -4.01 -9.48
N GLY A 517 16.00 -5.19 -10.09
CA GLY A 517 14.97 -6.22 -10.14
C GLY A 517 14.60 -6.77 -8.76
N TYR A 518 15.61 -7.03 -7.91
CA TYR A 518 15.41 -7.47 -6.53
C TYR A 518 14.74 -6.39 -5.69
N HIS A 519 15.18 -5.14 -5.81
CA HIS A 519 14.61 -3.97 -5.16
C HIS A 519 13.12 -3.86 -5.48
N GLN A 520 12.75 -3.78 -6.76
CA GLN A 520 11.35 -3.55 -7.15
C GLN A 520 10.44 -4.69 -6.70
N LEU A 521 10.89 -5.95 -6.81
CA LEU A 521 10.04 -7.12 -6.55
C LEU A 521 10.04 -7.56 -5.09
N VAL A 522 11.15 -7.44 -4.41
CA VAL A 522 11.36 -7.97 -3.06
C VAL A 522 11.39 -6.84 -2.03
N SER A 523 12.41 -5.99 -2.07
CA SER A 523 12.59 -4.94 -1.06
C SER A 523 11.40 -3.97 -1.00
N HIS A 524 10.86 -3.62 -2.17
CA HIS A 524 9.75 -2.70 -2.34
C HIS A 524 8.42 -3.46 -2.37
N TRP A 525 8.10 -4.17 -3.46
CA TRP A 525 6.78 -4.78 -3.59
C TRP A 525 6.47 -5.83 -2.50
N LEU A 526 7.29 -6.86 -2.34
CA LEU A 526 6.99 -7.93 -1.39
C LEU A 526 7.02 -7.43 0.06
N ASN A 527 8.17 -6.87 0.49
CA ASN A 527 8.47 -6.58 1.89
C ASN A 527 7.80 -5.30 2.42
N THR A 528 7.15 -4.49 1.57
CA THR A 528 6.27 -3.42 2.03
C THR A 528 4.84 -3.63 1.56
N HIS A 529 4.57 -3.52 0.25
CA HIS A 529 3.20 -3.52 -0.29
C HIS A 529 2.44 -4.82 0.00
N ALA A 530 2.99 -5.97 -0.39
CA ALA A 530 2.27 -7.24 -0.31
C ALA A 530 2.12 -7.75 1.13
N VAL A 531 3.17 -7.62 1.96
CA VAL A 531 3.13 -8.11 3.35
C VAL A 531 2.26 -7.24 4.27
N ILE A 532 2.11 -5.94 4.01
CA ILE A 532 1.32 -5.07 4.90
C ILE A 532 -0.19 -5.13 4.62
N GLU A 533 -0.62 -5.44 3.39
CA GLU A 533 -2.06 -5.52 3.03
C GLU A 533 -2.86 -6.49 3.93
N PRO A 534 -2.37 -7.69 4.28
CA PRO A 534 -2.97 -8.54 5.30
C PRO A 534 -3.22 -7.88 6.66
N PHE A 535 -2.33 -7.00 7.12
CA PHE A 535 -2.50 -6.27 8.39
C PHE A 535 -3.64 -5.26 8.29
N VAL A 536 -3.76 -4.57 7.16
CA VAL A 536 -4.87 -3.63 6.90
C VAL A 536 -6.21 -4.38 6.95
N ILE A 537 -6.29 -5.52 6.27
CA ILE A 537 -7.49 -6.36 6.21
C ILE A 537 -7.83 -6.90 7.60
N ALA A 538 -6.88 -7.51 8.31
CA ALA A 538 -7.11 -8.07 9.64
C ALA A 538 -7.56 -7.00 10.64
N THR A 539 -6.92 -5.83 10.62
CA THR A 539 -7.21 -4.72 11.55
C THR A 539 -8.66 -4.26 11.40
N ASN A 540 -9.09 -3.95 10.18
CA ASN A 540 -10.47 -3.51 9.91
C ASN A 540 -11.51 -4.62 10.17
N ARG A 541 -11.13 -5.90 10.09
CA ARG A 541 -12.03 -7.04 10.31
C ARG A 541 -12.22 -7.40 11.78
N GLN A 542 -11.22 -7.18 12.62
CA GLN A 542 -11.17 -7.76 13.96
C GLN A 542 -11.03 -6.73 15.08
N LEU A 543 -10.49 -5.54 14.80
CA LEU A 543 -10.34 -4.49 15.80
C LEU A 543 -11.39 -3.40 15.52
N SER A 544 -12.24 -3.10 16.51
CA SER A 544 -13.18 -1.99 16.38
C SER A 544 -12.45 -0.66 16.19
N VAL A 545 -13.07 0.32 15.54
CA VAL A 545 -12.57 1.72 15.52
C VAL A 545 -12.39 2.33 16.91
N LEU A 546 -13.03 1.76 17.93
CA LEU A 546 -12.86 2.11 19.35
C LEU A 546 -11.59 1.52 19.97
N HIS A 547 -11.02 0.48 19.37
CA HIS A 547 -9.90 -0.29 19.91
C HIS A 547 -8.60 0.52 19.90
N PRO A 548 -7.80 0.53 20.98
CA PRO A 548 -6.56 1.31 21.04
C PRO A 548 -5.57 0.92 19.93
N ILE A 549 -5.39 -0.37 19.64
CA ILE A 549 -4.51 -0.84 18.56
C ILE A 549 -5.03 -0.51 17.16
N HIS A 550 -6.34 -0.47 16.93
CA HIS A 550 -6.88 0.05 15.66
C HIS A 550 -6.45 1.51 15.48
N LYS A 551 -6.62 2.35 16.52
CA LYS A 551 -6.26 3.78 16.45
C LYS A 551 -4.76 4.00 16.27
N LEU A 552 -3.94 3.14 16.86
CA LEU A 552 -2.48 3.18 16.70
C LEU A 552 -2.06 2.87 15.26
N LEU A 553 -2.58 1.78 14.69
CA LEU A 553 -2.09 1.25 13.41
C LEU A 553 -2.76 1.90 12.18
N HIS A 554 -4.04 2.26 12.26
CA HIS A 554 -4.82 2.73 11.11
C HIS A 554 -4.17 3.87 10.30
N PRO A 555 -3.52 4.89 10.92
CA PRO A 555 -2.83 5.94 10.16
C PRO A 555 -1.72 5.42 9.23
N HIS A 556 -1.08 4.29 9.59
CA HIS A 556 0.02 3.68 8.84
C HIS A 556 -0.46 2.83 7.65
N PHE A 557 -1.76 2.59 7.53
CA PHE A 557 -2.37 1.81 6.44
C PHE A 557 -2.94 2.66 5.32
N ARG A 558 -2.91 3.99 5.51
CA ARG A 558 -3.51 4.94 4.59
C ARG A 558 -3.02 4.68 3.18
N ASP A 559 -3.97 4.53 2.25
CA ASP A 559 -3.76 4.40 0.81
C ASP A 559 -3.14 3.06 0.35
N THR A 560 -2.77 2.14 1.27
CA THR A 560 -2.13 0.85 0.94
C THR A 560 -3.01 -0.04 0.05
N MET A 561 -4.26 -0.30 0.45
CA MET A 561 -5.11 -1.22 -0.31
C MET A 561 -5.39 -0.70 -1.72
N ASN A 562 -5.58 0.61 -1.87
CA ASN A 562 -5.90 1.23 -3.15
C ASN A 562 -4.69 1.26 -4.10
N ILE A 563 -3.49 1.58 -3.61
CA ILE A 563 -2.28 1.50 -4.46
C ILE A 563 -2.01 0.05 -4.89
N ASN A 564 -2.19 -0.92 -3.98
CA ASN A 564 -2.00 -2.33 -4.31
C ASN A 564 -3.03 -2.83 -5.33
N ALA A 565 -4.29 -2.42 -5.19
CA ALA A 565 -5.33 -2.78 -6.15
C ALA A 565 -5.04 -2.23 -7.56
N PHE A 566 -4.55 -0.98 -7.66
CA PHE A 566 -4.09 -0.43 -8.93
C PHE A 566 -2.87 -1.17 -9.46
N ALA A 567 -1.88 -1.48 -8.61
CA ALA A 567 -0.71 -2.24 -9.02
C ALA A 567 -1.10 -3.60 -9.63
N ARG A 568 -2.07 -4.32 -9.05
CA ARG A 568 -2.61 -5.57 -9.63
C ARG A 568 -3.32 -5.38 -10.97
N GLN A 569 -3.85 -4.19 -11.24
CA GLN A 569 -4.53 -3.89 -12.51
C GLN A 569 -3.61 -3.38 -13.63
N ILE A 570 -2.53 -2.67 -13.30
CA ILE A 570 -1.72 -1.99 -14.34
C ILE A 570 -0.21 -2.27 -14.26
N LEU A 571 0.31 -2.58 -13.08
CA LEU A 571 1.75 -2.67 -12.83
C LEU A 571 2.23 -4.12 -12.91
N ILE A 572 1.72 -4.98 -12.02
CA ILE A 572 2.25 -6.33 -11.78
C ILE A 572 1.43 -7.45 -12.45
N ASN A 573 0.45 -7.09 -13.28
CA ASN A 573 -0.32 -8.06 -14.03
C ASN A 573 0.45 -8.64 -15.22
N GLY A 574 -0.07 -9.74 -15.77
CA GLY A 574 0.43 -10.31 -17.02
C GLY A 574 0.41 -9.27 -18.15
N GLY A 575 1.59 -8.94 -18.69
CA GLY A 575 1.79 -7.88 -19.69
C GLY A 575 1.65 -6.44 -19.17
N GLY A 576 1.66 -6.25 -17.84
CA GLY A 576 1.66 -4.94 -17.19
C GLY A 576 3.02 -4.25 -17.25
N ILE A 577 3.10 -3.07 -16.63
CA ILE A 577 4.29 -2.20 -16.71
C ILE A 577 5.54 -2.89 -16.18
N LEU A 578 5.44 -3.59 -15.05
CA LEU A 578 6.58 -4.25 -14.42
C LEU A 578 7.15 -5.34 -15.33
N GLU A 579 6.29 -6.20 -15.90
CA GLU A 579 6.75 -7.30 -16.76
C GLU A 579 7.36 -6.81 -18.09
N ALA A 580 7.04 -5.59 -18.50
CA ALA A 580 7.57 -5.01 -19.73
C ALA A 580 8.88 -4.25 -19.52
N THR A 581 9.17 -3.79 -18.30
CA THR A 581 10.29 -2.88 -18.01
C THR A 581 11.35 -3.49 -17.10
N VAL A 582 10.99 -4.52 -16.30
CA VAL A 582 11.92 -5.19 -15.38
C VAL A 582 12.29 -6.56 -15.93
N PHE A 583 13.59 -6.89 -15.89
CA PHE A 583 14.18 -8.00 -16.63
C PHE A 583 13.56 -9.40 -16.40
N PRO A 584 13.00 -9.78 -15.22
CA PRO A 584 12.40 -11.10 -15.05
C PRO A 584 11.11 -11.26 -15.88
N GLY A 585 10.53 -10.15 -16.36
CA GLY A 585 9.38 -10.12 -17.24
C GLY A 585 8.21 -10.91 -16.67
N ARG A 586 7.69 -11.88 -17.44
CA ARG A 586 6.56 -12.73 -17.03
C ARG A 586 6.80 -13.62 -15.80
N TYR A 587 8.05 -13.74 -15.34
CA TYR A 587 8.43 -14.55 -14.17
C TYR A 587 8.60 -13.72 -12.90
N SER A 588 8.40 -12.41 -12.98
CA SER A 588 8.66 -11.47 -11.88
C SER A 588 7.89 -11.81 -10.60
N MET A 589 6.59 -12.02 -10.70
CA MET A 589 5.73 -12.20 -9.52
C MET A 589 5.90 -13.56 -8.86
N GLU A 590 6.07 -14.62 -9.65
CA GLU A 590 6.37 -15.96 -9.11
C GLU A 590 7.75 -16.01 -8.43
N MET A 591 8.74 -15.28 -8.94
CA MET A 591 10.05 -15.15 -8.27
C MET A 591 9.91 -14.46 -6.92
N SER A 592 9.10 -13.41 -6.79
CA SER A 592 8.81 -12.80 -5.49
C SER A 592 8.17 -13.79 -4.50
N SER A 593 7.35 -14.73 -4.99
CA SER A 593 6.75 -15.78 -4.17
C SER A 593 7.76 -16.83 -3.70
N VAL A 594 8.78 -17.14 -4.50
CA VAL A 594 9.89 -17.98 -4.06
C VAL A 594 10.66 -17.29 -2.93
N VAL A 595 10.97 -15.99 -3.06
CA VAL A 595 11.67 -15.25 -2.01
C VAL A 595 10.83 -15.15 -0.72
N TYR A 596 9.50 -15.08 -0.83
CA TYR A 596 8.60 -15.09 0.32
C TYR A 596 8.70 -16.37 1.18
N LYS A 597 9.20 -17.49 0.64
CA LYS A 597 9.46 -18.70 1.43
C LYS A 597 10.42 -18.43 2.58
N ASP A 598 11.41 -17.56 2.37
CA ASP A 598 12.41 -17.20 3.36
C ASP A 598 12.08 -15.94 4.16
N TRP A 599 10.89 -15.35 3.95
CA TRP A 599 10.45 -14.18 4.71
C TRP A 599 10.17 -14.57 6.17
N VAL A 600 10.64 -13.74 7.10
CA VAL A 600 10.51 -13.98 8.55
C VAL A 600 10.05 -12.68 9.20
N PHE A 601 8.87 -12.67 9.81
CA PHE A 601 8.27 -11.44 10.35
C PHE A 601 9.13 -10.76 11.43
N PRO A 602 9.64 -11.45 12.47
CA PRO A 602 10.49 -10.79 13.47
C PRO A 602 11.81 -10.21 12.93
N GLU A 603 12.27 -10.68 11.76
CA GLU A 603 13.51 -10.19 11.13
C GLU A 603 13.28 -8.90 10.32
N GLN A 604 12.03 -8.43 10.18
CA GLN A 604 11.74 -7.14 9.57
C GLN A 604 12.01 -5.96 10.53
N ALA A 605 12.15 -6.24 11.83
CA ALA A 605 12.55 -5.24 12.80
C ALA A 605 13.98 -4.77 12.49
N LEU A 606 14.18 -3.46 12.29
CA LEU A 606 15.46 -2.93 11.80
C LEU A 606 16.68 -3.40 12.61
N PRO A 607 16.68 -3.42 13.96
CA PRO A 607 17.83 -3.96 14.69
C PRO A 607 18.10 -5.45 14.41
N ALA A 608 17.07 -6.27 14.26
CA ALA A 608 17.21 -7.69 13.94
C ALA A 608 17.71 -7.90 12.51
N GLU A 609 17.20 -7.10 11.58
CA GLU A 609 17.60 -7.05 10.17
C GLU A 609 19.10 -6.71 10.02
N LEU A 610 19.55 -5.66 10.71
CA LEU A 610 20.95 -5.24 10.72
C LEU A 610 21.88 -6.28 11.35
N ILE A 611 21.46 -6.93 12.44
CA ILE A 611 22.22 -8.03 13.06
C ILE A 611 22.32 -9.20 12.07
N LYS A 612 21.23 -9.57 11.40
CA LYS A 612 21.20 -10.64 10.40
C LYS A 612 22.17 -10.38 9.24
N ARG A 613 22.26 -9.13 8.77
CA ARG A 613 23.24 -8.72 7.73
C ARG A 613 24.63 -8.42 8.29
N THR A 614 24.77 -8.43 9.62
CA THR A 614 25.93 -7.99 10.40
C THR A 614 26.46 -6.60 10.01
N ILE A 615 25.54 -5.63 9.88
CA ILE A 615 25.83 -4.24 9.50
C ILE A 615 25.52 -3.32 10.68
N HIS A 616 26.40 -2.35 10.94
CA HIS A 616 26.26 -1.38 12.03
C HIS A 616 25.95 0.06 11.57
N TYR A 617 25.95 0.31 10.26
CA TYR A 617 25.85 1.64 9.66
C TYR A 617 24.46 1.88 9.04
N ALA A 618 23.46 2.08 9.89
CA ALA A 618 22.10 2.49 9.49
C ALA A 618 21.54 3.47 10.53
N VAL A 619 22.25 4.60 10.68
CA VAL A 619 22.05 5.57 11.77
C VAL A 619 20.63 6.14 11.75
N ASP A 620 20.23 6.73 10.62
CA ASP A 620 18.93 7.39 10.50
C ASP A 620 17.76 6.41 10.72
N GLY A 621 17.88 5.20 10.17
CA GLY A 621 16.88 4.16 10.38
C GLY A 621 16.72 3.78 11.85
N LEU A 622 17.83 3.65 12.59
CA LEU A 622 17.81 3.29 14.01
C LEU A 622 17.21 4.39 14.88
N GLU A 623 17.47 5.66 14.56
CA GLU A 623 16.85 6.81 15.24
C GLU A 623 15.33 6.83 15.06
N ILE A 624 14.86 6.64 13.82
CA ILE A 624 13.42 6.55 13.53
C ILE A 624 12.80 5.32 14.22
N TRP A 625 13.44 4.16 14.14
CA TRP A 625 12.99 2.95 14.83
C TRP A 625 12.86 3.17 16.34
N SER A 626 13.86 3.80 16.96
CA SER A 626 13.86 4.11 18.40
C SER A 626 12.73 5.06 18.79
N ALA A 627 12.48 6.09 17.98
CA ALA A 627 11.40 7.04 18.20
C ALA A 627 10.02 6.36 18.12
N ILE A 628 9.78 5.53 17.09
CA ILE A 628 8.53 4.78 16.94
C ILE A 628 8.38 3.78 18.11
N LYS A 629 9.45 3.06 18.47
CA LYS A 629 9.46 2.13 19.61
C LYS A 629 9.03 2.79 20.90
N SER A 630 9.60 3.96 21.20
CA SER A 630 9.29 4.71 22.41
C SER A 630 7.83 5.15 22.43
N TRP A 631 7.33 5.68 21.31
CA TRP A 631 5.92 6.06 21.17
C TRP A 631 4.95 4.88 21.36
N VAL A 632 5.22 3.74 20.71
CA VAL A 632 4.37 2.55 20.79
C VAL A 632 4.39 1.97 22.21
N ASP A 633 5.54 1.94 22.87
CA ASP A 633 5.65 1.45 24.26
C ASP A 633 4.83 2.32 25.23
N ASP A 634 4.97 3.64 25.15
CA ASP A 634 4.20 4.60 25.97
C ASP A 634 2.69 4.44 25.73
N TYR A 635 2.28 4.34 24.45
CA TYR A 635 0.88 4.19 24.07
C TYR A 635 0.30 2.86 24.56
N CYS A 636 0.97 1.73 24.30
CA CYS A 636 0.50 0.42 24.72
C CYS A 636 0.47 0.27 26.24
N SER A 637 1.45 0.84 26.95
CA SER A 637 1.49 0.85 28.42
C SER A 637 0.34 1.65 29.06
N PHE A 638 -0.29 2.58 28.32
CA PHE A 638 -1.48 3.27 28.79
C PHE A 638 -2.69 2.34 28.91
N TYR A 639 -2.92 1.48 27.91
CA TYR A 639 -4.11 0.60 27.85
C TYR A 639 -3.86 -0.79 28.45
N TYR A 640 -2.67 -1.36 28.25
CA TYR A 640 -2.32 -2.71 28.69
C TYR A 640 -1.40 -2.66 29.92
N LYS A 641 -2.01 -2.65 31.12
CA LYS A 641 -1.28 -2.57 32.39
C LYS A 641 -0.58 -3.86 32.78
N THR A 642 -1.14 -5.01 32.39
CA THR A 642 -0.59 -6.34 32.63
C THR A 642 -0.77 -7.22 31.39
N ASP A 643 0.02 -8.28 31.30
CA ASP A 643 -0.10 -9.27 30.22
C ASP A 643 -1.45 -10.00 30.24
N ASP A 644 -2.12 -10.10 31.40
CA ASP A 644 -3.47 -10.66 31.48
C ASP A 644 -4.49 -9.84 30.67
N VAL A 645 -4.31 -8.51 30.58
CA VAL A 645 -5.20 -7.67 29.76
C VAL A 645 -5.03 -7.98 28.28
N ILE A 646 -3.79 -8.26 27.82
CA ILE A 646 -3.49 -8.67 26.44
C ILE A 646 -4.13 -10.02 26.13
N GLN A 647 -3.95 -11.00 27.02
CA GLN A 647 -4.46 -12.36 26.83
C GLN A 647 -5.98 -12.43 26.83
N ASN A 648 -6.65 -11.55 27.59
CA ASN A 648 -8.11 -11.47 27.65
C ASN A 648 -8.73 -10.53 26.61
N ASP A 649 -7.93 -9.85 25.79
CA ASP A 649 -8.42 -9.01 24.70
C ASP A 649 -8.83 -9.86 23.49
N ALA A 650 -10.11 -10.24 23.45
CA ALA A 650 -10.64 -11.13 22.42
C ALA A 650 -10.51 -10.58 20.98
N GLU A 651 -10.55 -9.26 20.80
CA GLU A 651 -10.36 -8.62 19.49
C GLU A 651 -8.90 -8.72 19.07
N LEU A 652 -7.95 -8.36 19.95
CA LEU A 652 -6.52 -8.47 19.68
C LEU A 652 -6.09 -9.92 19.39
N GLN A 653 -6.55 -10.88 20.18
CA GLN A 653 -6.23 -12.30 19.98
C GLN A 653 -6.79 -12.83 18.66
N THR A 654 -8.00 -12.41 18.28
CA THR A 654 -8.62 -12.83 17.01
C THR A 654 -7.98 -12.13 15.81
N TRP A 655 -7.61 -10.86 15.96
CA TRP A 655 -6.85 -10.09 14.97
C TRP A 655 -5.52 -10.78 14.64
N TRP A 656 -4.71 -11.06 15.67
CA TRP A 656 -3.41 -11.67 15.49
C TRP A 656 -3.50 -13.08 14.89
N ARG A 657 -4.44 -13.89 15.40
CA ARG A 657 -4.73 -15.22 14.85
C ARG A 657 -5.14 -15.16 13.39
N GLU A 658 -6.05 -14.26 13.02
CA GLU A 658 -6.54 -14.17 11.64
C GLU A 658 -5.45 -13.67 10.68
N LEU A 659 -4.65 -12.69 11.10
CA LEU A 659 -3.49 -12.21 10.33
C LEU A 659 -2.53 -13.35 10.02
N LYS A 660 -2.16 -14.15 11.03
CA LYS A 660 -1.25 -15.29 10.88
C LYS A 660 -1.87 -16.41 10.03
N GLU A 661 -3.08 -16.86 10.38
CA GLU A 661 -3.68 -18.07 9.82
C GLU A 661 -4.33 -17.86 8.45
N LYS A 662 -4.77 -16.63 8.14
CA LYS A 662 -5.39 -16.28 6.85
C LYS A 662 -4.53 -15.33 6.06
N GLY A 663 -4.18 -14.18 6.65
CA GLY A 663 -3.45 -13.10 5.97
C GLY A 663 -2.08 -13.54 5.42
N HIS A 664 -1.29 -14.22 6.26
CA HIS A 664 -0.05 -14.90 5.93
C HIS A 664 -0.19 -16.42 6.03
N GLY A 665 -1.36 -16.96 5.67
CA GLY A 665 -1.76 -18.34 5.97
C GLY A 665 -0.84 -19.44 5.41
N ASP A 666 -0.06 -19.15 4.37
CA ASP A 666 0.91 -20.11 3.82
C ASP A 666 2.15 -20.29 4.70
N LYS A 667 2.35 -19.39 5.67
CA LYS A 667 3.46 -19.41 6.64
C LYS A 667 2.95 -19.52 8.08
N LYS A 668 1.68 -19.87 8.30
CA LYS A 668 1.07 -19.98 9.64
C LYS A 668 1.76 -20.99 10.56
N ASP A 669 2.43 -22.00 10.00
CA ASP A 669 3.06 -23.09 10.75
C ASP A 669 4.50 -22.78 11.15
N GLU A 670 5.02 -21.62 10.76
CA GLU A 670 6.38 -21.19 11.10
C GLU A 670 6.53 -20.93 12.61
N PRO A 671 7.62 -21.41 13.24
CA PRO A 671 7.76 -21.35 14.69
C PRO A 671 8.08 -19.95 15.23
N TRP A 672 8.48 -19.02 14.37
CA TRP A 672 8.91 -17.67 14.75
C TRP A 672 7.75 -16.69 14.96
N TRP A 673 6.51 -17.07 14.67
CA TRP A 673 5.36 -16.19 14.94
C TRP A 673 5.24 -15.93 16.45
N PRO A 674 5.25 -14.65 16.89
CA PRO A 674 5.02 -14.32 18.28
C PRO A 674 3.62 -14.75 18.72
N LYS A 675 3.46 -15.02 20.01
CA LYS A 675 2.18 -15.53 20.55
C LYS A 675 1.16 -14.42 20.75
N MET A 676 1.61 -13.18 20.93
CA MET A 676 0.78 -12.01 21.25
C MET A 676 0.10 -12.15 22.62
N HIS A 677 0.85 -12.61 23.62
CA HIS A 677 0.36 -12.82 24.99
C HIS A 677 0.95 -11.82 26.00
N THR A 678 1.99 -11.07 25.63
CA THR A 678 2.61 -10.07 26.51
C THR A 678 2.61 -8.69 25.88
N ARG A 679 2.71 -7.64 26.72
CA ARG A 679 2.87 -6.28 26.21
C ARG A 679 4.16 -6.11 25.43
N GLU A 680 5.25 -6.76 25.85
CA GLU A 680 6.53 -6.71 25.14
C GLU A 680 6.39 -7.25 23.71
N GLU A 681 5.70 -8.38 23.54
CA GLU A 681 5.41 -8.92 22.20
C GLU A 681 4.56 -7.94 21.38
N LEU A 682 3.48 -7.39 21.96
CA LEU A 682 2.64 -6.40 21.27
C LEU A 682 3.45 -5.18 20.83
N VAL A 683 4.24 -4.59 21.73
CA VAL A 683 5.07 -3.41 21.42
C VAL A 683 6.09 -3.75 20.33
N LYS A 684 6.80 -4.88 20.47
CA LYS A 684 7.83 -5.27 19.50
C LYS A 684 7.28 -5.49 18.09
N HIS A 685 6.03 -5.96 17.97
CA HIS A 685 5.43 -6.41 16.71
C HIS A 685 4.34 -5.47 16.16
N ALA A 686 3.99 -4.42 16.90
CA ALA A 686 3.23 -3.27 16.40
C ALA A 686 4.14 -2.19 15.81
N LEU A 687 5.46 -2.31 15.98
CA LEU A 687 6.51 -1.58 15.26
C LEU A 687 6.73 -2.16 13.87
#